data_AF-A0A950SFU0-F1
#
_entry.id   AF-A0A950SFU0-F1
#
_cell.length_a   1.000
_cell.length_b   1.000
_cell.length_c   1.000
_cell.angle_alpha   90.00
_cell.angle_beta   90.00
_cell.angle_gamma   90.00
#
_symmetry.space_group_name_H-M   'P 1'
#
loop_
_entity.id
_entity.type
_entity.pdbx_description
1 polymer ?
#
loop_
_entity_poly.entity_id
_entity_poly.type
_entity_poly.pdbx_seq_one_letter_code
_entity_poly.pdbx_strand_id
1 'polypeptide(L)'
;MFPKLAELRTESDVEQKLIWPLLVAADPLGLGYSNADVLTKTSIRRLEIGKGNDRKLYFPDYLIVIAGLPVMIVEAKAVGEPIDDALREGRLYANEINALFPHRVNPCKRVIACNGQELQTSLVDTSHPDISLTLDELSPASVTFAQFVAACGRRSIQSYADDLRRRLRRAKYTRPVSLVGGTSFQNQELAQNTFGATIVGDYGHIFNPKTQEDRAQIVREAYIASLRQQRYIEPIDRLIRNAVAPSASKIRPIEDSRNPREVTTVLASDHKKLENQILLLVGSVGAGKSTFVDYLSLVALPEQVREKTVWVRINLNDAPLALDDAYKWTARAIEEGLRNAFVDLDFDELSTLEKVFAKEINALRKGPLALLGRKSPEAQARLADRLIELQRDPLEMGKAIARFVCGSRRLLLVIVLDNCDKRSRDEQLTMFQLAHWVQDEFRGLIVLPLRDVTYDLHRHDPPLDTALKQFVFRIEPPPFSEVLQARVRLALREMSRDASTASTLSYQLPNGMRVSYPAEDQALYLASILRSLYAHDRFVRQVMTGLAGRDVRLALEIFLEFCLSGHIGEDEIYKIRFFEGQHVLPLSIVARVLLRMSRRFYDGRVGYLKNIVQCEPNDALPDHFARLTILQWYSQRVQTKGPAGVEGFHRTIDLIRDLSAIGHDAERIRAELLYLVREGCVVAEHLRTDAVADSDLAKITSSGMVHLQLMVNPEYLAACAEDTWIGDEELGRRIAGRIGDFRSHFSPVTTTRNAREIVAYLTESLQQSPRGPEVFLAADVDKTLLALREAQAGVAAAEMSLPERLFVASIPFEATEADIRGVFTAAGVELKGVTLALSHDNNRRNRGFAFIQPASPAATLVALERDGEIWLRGRRLRVSEADPIEEEHIRRGGRERPAPALSRRVYLANFPYEYTEVDIRALLAKFDISLSDVYIMRDRDTNKSRGACFVELESIDEAARTIGAVNGVEVNGRRVSARPADPK
;
A
#
# COMPACT_ATOMS: atom_id res chain seq x y z
N MET A 1 -32.36 -9.50 35.10
CA MET A 1 -32.88 -10.03 36.37
C MET A 1 -32.45 -11.48 36.42
N PHE A 2 -31.69 -11.88 37.45
CA PHE A 2 -31.19 -13.25 37.59
C PHE A 2 -32.35 -14.23 37.84
N PRO A 3 -32.21 -15.51 37.46
CA PRO A 3 -33.27 -16.50 37.59
C PRO A 3 -33.61 -16.73 39.07
N LYS A 4 -34.87 -17.10 39.35
CA LYS A 4 -35.24 -17.61 40.68
C LYS A 4 -34.72 -19.02 40.86
N LEU A 5 -34.47 -19.44 42.11
CA LEU A 5 -33.95 -20.78 42.42
C LEU A 5 -34.78 -21.92 41.80
N ALA A 6 -36.11 -21.76 41.71
CA ALA A 6 -37.01 -22.74 41.10
C ALA A 6 -36.79 -22.98 39.59
N GLU A 7 -36.04 -22.08 38.93
CA GLU A 7 -35.72 -22.13 37.49
C GLU A 7 -34.37 -22.83 37.21
N LEU A 8 -33.60 -23.15 38.26
CA LEU A 8 -32.31 -23.83 38.23
C LEU A 8 -32.50 -25.30 38.67
N ARG A 9 -32.63 -26.23 37.72
CA ARG A 9 -32.92 -27.65 38.02
C ARG A 9 -31.75 -28.57 37.72
N THR A 10 -30.87 -28.16 36.80
CA THR A 10 -29.71 -28.93 36.33
C THR A 10 -28.45 -28.08 36.43
N GLU A 11 -27.27 -28.72 36.39
CA GLU A 11 -25.98 -28.02 36.28
C GLU A 11 -25.96 -27.08 35.06
N SER A 12 -26.50 -27.53 33.92
CA SER A 12 -26.63 -26.73 32.71
C SER A 12 -27.53 -25.49 32.90
N ASP A 13 -28.56 -25.57 33.74
CA ASP A 13 -29.36 -24.38 34.09
C ASP A 13 -28.53 -23.36 34.88
N VAL A 14 -27.68 -23.82 35.80
CA VAL A 14 -26.78 -22.96 36.59
C VAL A 14 -25.76 -22.28 35.67
N GLU A 15 -25.14 -23.04 34.76
CA GLU A 15 -24.22 -22.53 33.74
C GLU A 15 -24.88 -21.44 32.86
N GLN A 16 -25.99 -21.79 32.18
CA GLN A 16 -26.55 -20.97 31.10
C GLN A 16 -27.48 -19.86 31.57
N LYS A 17 -28.21 -20.05 32.67
CA LYS A 17 -29.20 -19.07 33.15
C LYS A 17 -28.66 -18.17 34.26
N LEU A 18 -27.61 -18.58 34.98
CA LEU A 18 -27.05 -17.81 36.08
C LEU A 18 -25.62 -17.32 35.80
N ILE A 19 -24.67 -18.24 35.61
CA ILE A 19 -23.25 -17.89 35.44
C ILE A 19 -23.03 -17.08 34.17
N TRP A 20 -23.50 -17.56 33.03
CA TRP A 20 -23.28 -16.88 31.75
C TRP A 20 -23.83 -15.43 31.74
N PRO A 21 -25.09 -15.16 32.15
CA PRO A 21 -25.58 -13.80 32.30
C PRO A 21 -24.79 -12.96 33.30
N LEU A 22 -24.29 -13.55 34.39
CA LEU A 22 -23.46 -12.85 35.38
C LEU A 22 -22.12 -12.40 34.79
N LEU A 23 -21.47 -13.27 34.00
CA LEU A 23 -20.20 -12.96 33.36
C LEU A 23 -20.34 -11.80 32.37
N VAL A 24 -21.38 -11.81 31.52
CA VAL A 24 -21.50 -10.91 30.36
C VAL A 24 -22.24 -9.60 30.68
N ALA A 25 -23.11 -9.57 31.69
CA ALA A 25 -23.83 -8.35 32.05
C ALA A 25 -22.86 -7.24 32.49
N ALA A 26 -23.12 -6.00 32.03
CA ALA A 26 -22.28 -4.84 32.33
C ALA A 26 -22.28 -4.47 33.82
N ASP A 27 -21.16 -3.93 34.31
CA ASP A 27 -21.03 -3.31 35.63
C ASP A 27 -22.09 -2.19 35.79
N PRO A 28 -22.92 -2.16 36.87
CA PRO A 28 -22.83 -2.97 38.10
C PRO A 28 -23.79 -4.19 38.14
N LEU A 29 -24.41 -4.55 37.04
CA LEU A 29 -25.36 -5.67 36.95
C LEU A 29 -24.68 -7.04 36.80
N GLY A 30 -23.40 -7.07 36.44
CA GLY A 30 -22.57 -8.27 36.33
C GLY A 30 -21.09 -7.94 36.24
N LEU A 31 -20.29 -8.86 35.67
CA LEU A 31 -18.83 -8.74 35.63
C LEU A 31 -18.28 -8.03 34.38
N GLY A 32 -19.10 -7.79 33.37
CA GLY A 32 -18.78 -6.99 32.18
C GLY A 32 -17.80 -7.63 31.21
N TYR A 33 -17.70 -8.97 31.18
CA TYR A 33 -16.91 -9.70 30.20
C TYR A 33 -17.57 -9.71 28.82
N SER A 34 -16.76 -9.65 27.77
CA SER A 34 -17.25 -9.90 26.42
C SER A 34 -17.32 -11.40 26.15
N ASN A 35 -18.11 -11.80 25.15
CA ASN A 35 -18.12 -13.20 24.68
C ASN A 35 -16.73 -13.70 24.24
N ALA A 36 -15.81 -12.79 23.90
CA ALA A 36 -14.44 -13.12 23.55
C ALA A 36 -13.56 -13.45 24.76
N ASP A 37 -13.91 -12.96 25.94
CA ASP A 37 -13.14 -13.16 27.16
C ASP A 37 -13.45 -14.52 27.82
N VAL A 38 -14.51 -15.22 27.40
CA VAL A 38 -15.01 -16.44 28.07
C VAL A 38 -14.86 -17.66 27.17
N LEU A 39 -13.97 -18.59 27.53
CA LEU A 39 -13.84 -19.90 26.89
C LEU A 39 -14.74 -20.93 27.58
N THR A 40 -15.30 -21.85 26.81
CA THR A 40 -16.16 -22.95 27.28
C THR A 40 -15.45 -24.30 27.22
N LYS A 41 -15.99 -25.30 27.92
CA LYS A 41 -15.52 -26.71 27.99
C LYS A 41 -14.95 -27.28 26.67
N THR A 42 -15.52 -26.98 25.51
CA THR A 42 -15.06 -27.52 24.20
C THR A 42 -13.71 -26.99 23.72
N SER A 43 -13.32 -25.82 24.20
CA SER A 43 -12.11 -25.10 23.76
C SER A 43 -10.95 -25.23 24.74
N ILE A 44 -11.22 -25.78 25.94
CA ILE A 44 -10.28 -25.83 27.06
C ILE A 44 -9.53 -27.18 27.06
N ARG A 45 -8.21 -27.12 27.24
CA ARG A 45 -7.33 -28.28 27.34
C ARG A 45 -7.64 -29.09 28.60
N ARG A 46 -7.60 -30.42 28.50
CA ARG A 46 -7.69 -31.29 29.69
C ARG A 46 -6.33 -31.39 30.37
N LEU A 47 -6.30 -31.19 31.68
CA LEU A 47 -5.10 -31.34 32.50
C LEU A 47 -5.31 -32.45 33.54
N GLU A 48 -4.24 -33.13 33.92
CA GLU A 48 -4.27 -34.05 35.06
C GLU A 48 -4.27 -33.25 36.36
N ILE A 49 -5.32 -33.37 37.17
CA ILE A 49 -5.39 -32.77 38.50
C ILE A 49 -5.40 -33.84 39.58
N GLY A 50 -4.83 -33.53 40.76
CA GLY A 50 -4.78 -34.45 41.91
C GLY A 50 -3.42 -35.12 42.15
N LYS A 51 -3.30 -35.93 43.20
CA LYS A 51 -2.03 -36.62 43.58
C LYS A 51 -2.26 -38.11 43.77
N GLY A 52 -1.25 -38.92 43.43
CA GLY A 52 -1.27 -40.37 43.64
C GLY A 52 -2.39 -41.05 42.83
N ASN A 53 -3.22 -41.85 43.51
CA ASN A 53 -4.32 -42.59 42.90
C ASN A 53 -5.55 -41.72 42.56
N ASP A 54 -5.61 -40.48 43.03
CA ASP A 54 -6.72 -39.53 42.78
C ASP A 54 -6.51 -38.66 41.52
N ARG A 55 -5.55 -39.01 40.66
CA ARG A 55 -5.32 -38.30 39.40
C ARG A 55 -6.50 -38.49 38.46
N LYS A 56 -7.08 -37.40 37.99
CA LYS A 56 -8.10 -37.40 36.94
C LYS A 56 -7.82 -36.34 35.88
N LEU A 57 -8.12 -36.67 34.63
CA LEU A 57 -8.17 -35.70 33.54
C LEU A 57 -9.40 -34.81 33.73
N TYR A 58 -9.18 -33.50 33.78
CA TYR A 58 -10.19 -32.52 34.15
C TYR A 58 -10.14 -31.27 33.25
N PHE A 59 -11.29 -30.62 33.08
CA PHE A 59 -11.44 -29.32 32.45
C PHE A 59 -12.60 -28.56 33.13
N PRO A 60 -12.48 -27.24 33.33
CA PRO A 60 -13.51 -26.43 33.97
C PRO A 60 -14.68 -26.06 33.04
N ASP A 61 -15.77 -25.56 33.62
CA ASP A 61 -16.92 -25.01 32.89
C ASP A 61 -16.57 -23.83 31.99
N TYR A 62 -15.99 -22.80 32.61
CA TYR A 62 -15.51 -21.63 31.90
C TYR A 62 -14.10 -21.26 32.32
N LEU A 63 -13.34 -20.74 31.34
CA LEU A 63 -12.03 -20.15 31.55
C LEU A 63 -12.07 -18.71 31.03
N ILE A 64 -11.83 -17.75 31.92
CA ILE A 64 -11.74 -16.34 31.54
C ILE A 64 -10.32 -16.06 31.05
N VAL A 65 -10.22 -15.58 29.82
CA VAL A 65 -8.97 -15.20 29.16
C VAL A 65 -8.98 -13.72 28.87
N ILE A 66 -7.97 -13.00 29.37
CA ILE A 66 -7.79 -11.58 29.09
C ILE A 66 -6.41 -11.38 28.48
N ALA A 67 -6.38 -10.84 27.27
CA ALA A 67 -5.16 -10.59 26.50
C ALA A 67 -4.21 -11.81 26.44
N GLY A 68 -4.77 -13.01 26.24
CA GLY A 68 -4.02 -14.26 26.16
C GLY A 68 -3.62 -14.91 27.47
N LEU A 69 -3.96 -14.29 28.60
CA LEU A 69 -3.68 -14.85 29.91
C LEU A 69 -4.94 -15.54 30.48
N PRO A 70 -4.86 -16.83 30.86
CA PRO A 70 -5.92 -17.51 31.59
C PRO A 70 -5.97 -16.96 33.01
N VAL A 71 -6.91 -16.06 33.28
CA VAL A 71 -6.90 -15.24 34.50
C VAL A 71 -7.84 -15.73 35.61
N MET A 72 -8.91 -16.43 35.25
CA MET A 72 -9.90 -16.89 36.22
C MET A 72 -10.61 -18.16 35.74
N ILE A 73 -10.79 -19.12 36.65
CA ILE A 73 -11.56 -20.35 36.42
C ILE A 73 -12.97 -20.16 36.98
N VAL A 74 -13.98 -20.67 36.28
CA VAL A 74 -15.36 -20.68 36.76
C VAL A 74 -15.88 -22.10 36.70
N GLU A 75 -16.48 -22.55 37.81
CA GLU A 75 -17.06 -23.89 37.96
C GLU A 75 -18.50 -23.82 38.43
N ALA A 76 -19.34 -24.64 37.82
CA ALA A 76 -20.74 -24.84 38.13
C ALA A 76 -20.96 -26.23 38.73
N LYS A 77 -21.96 -26.33 39.60
CA LYS A 77 -22.50 -27.61 40.10
C LYS A 77 -24.01 -27.59 40.06
N ALA A 78 -24.61 -28.77 40.14
CA ALA A 78 -26.06 -28.87 40.26
C ALA A 78 -26.55 -28.31 41.60
N VAL A 79 -27.83 -27.90 41.64
CA VAL A 79 -28.45 -27.39 42.86
C VAL A 79 -28.45 -28.46 43.95
N GLY A 80 -27.85 -28.14 45.10
CA GLY A 80 -27.72 -29.03 46.26
C GLY A 80 -26.39 -29.79 46.35
N GLU A 81 -25.50 -29.66 45.37
CA GLU A 81 -24.15 -30.23 45.44
C GLU A 81 -23.17 -29.34 46.25
N PRO A 82 -22.13 -29.94 46.87
CA PRO A 82 -21.13 -29.19 47.63
C PRO A 82 -20.34 -28.22 46.75
N ILE A 83 -20.46 -26.92 47.04
CA ILE A 83 -19.75 -25.84 46.32
C ILE A 83 -18.23 -25.87 46.58
N ASP A 84 -17.81 -26.37 47.74
CA ASP A 84 -16.40 -26.48 48.13
C ASP A 84 -15.61 -27.41 47.19
N ASP A 85 -16.25 -28.45 46.65
CA ASP A 85 -15.62 -29.35 45.69
C ASP A 85 -15.35 -28.65 44.36
N ALA A 86 -16.30 -27.83 43.89
CA ALA A 86 -16.11 -27.03 42.68
C ALA A 86 -14.97 -26.02 42.84
N LEU A 87 -14.91 -25.35 44.00
CA LEU A 87 -13.83 -24.42 44.32
C LEU A 87 -12.47 -25.13 44.38
N ARG A 88 -12.41 -26.34 44.96
CA ARG A 88 -11.20 -27.17 45.02
C ARG A 88 -10.75 -27.63 43.63
N GLU A 89 -11.66 -28.13 42.80
CA GLU A 89 -11.37 -28.58 41.44
C GLU A 89 -10.82 -27.45 40.57
N GLY A 90 -11.51 -26.30 40.58
CA GLY A 90 -11.07 -25.11 39.85
C GLY A 90 -9.70 -24.60 40.31
N ARG A 91 -9.40 -24.66 41.62
CA ARG A 91 -8.08 -24.28 42.16
C ARG A 91 -6.96 -25.24 41.75
N LEU A 92 -7.22 -26.55 41.74
CA LEU A 92 -6.23 -27.52 41.29
C LEU A 92 -5.88 -27.28 39.82
N TYR A 93 -6.91 -27.08 38.98
CA TYR A 93 -6.74 -26.79 37.57
C TYR A 93 -5.98 -25.45 37.34
N ALA A 94 -6.35 -24.39 38.06
CA ALA A 94 -5.66 -23.10 38.02
C ALA A 94 -4.17 -23.19 38.39
N ASN A 95 -3.83 -24.03 39.38
CA ASN A 95 -2.44 -24.24 39.77
C ASN A 95 -1.63 -25.00 38.71
N GLU A 96 -2.22 -26.00 38.06
CA GLU A 96 -1.58 -26.68 36.92
C GLU A 96 -1.35 -25.72 35.76
N ILE A 97 -2.30 -24.84 35.45
CA ILE A 97 -2.07 -23.77 34.46
C ILE A 97 -0.91 -22.88 34.89
N ASN A 98 -0.93 -22.36 36.12
CA ASN A 98 0.12 -21.46 36.61
C ASN A 98 1.51 -22.10 36.55
N ALA A 99 1.63 -23.41 36.79
CA ALA A 99 2.89 -24.15 36.73
C ALA A 99 3.48 -24.22 35.30
N LEU A 100 2.68 -23.99 34.26
CA LEU A 100 3.10 -24.00 32.85
C LEU A 100 3.64 -22.63 32.39
N PHE A 101 3.53 -21.58 33.21
CA PHE A 101 4.06 -20.25 32.92
C PHE A 101 5.44 -20.03 33.59
N PRO A 102 6.26 -19.09 33.07
CA PRO A 102 7.55 -18.76 33.66
C PRO A 102 7.45 -18.39 35.15
N HIS A 103 8.52 -18.66 35.91
CA HIS A 103 8.60 -18.34 37.34
C HIS A 103 8.19 -16.88 37.63
N ARG A 104 7.32 -16.67 38.64
CA ARG A 104 6.70 -15.39 39.03
C ARG A 104 5.62 -14.85 38.09
N VAL A 105 5.19 -15.62 37.11
CA VAL A 105 4.04 -15.32 36.25
C VAL A 105 2.94 -16.34 36.54
N ASN A 106 2.03 -15.98 37.45
CA ASN A 106 0.87 -16.82 37.79
C ASN A 106 -0.37 -16.18 37.16
N PRO A 107 -0.75 -16.51 35.91
CA PRO A 107 -1.87 -15.84 35.25
C PRO A 107 -3.21 -16.11 35.93
N CYS A 108 -3.48 -17.33 36.39
CA CYS A 108 -4.72 -17.65 37.09
C CYS A 108 -4.70 -17.02 38.48
N LYS A 109 -5.53 -15.99 38.66
CA LYS A 109 -5.66 -15.22 39.90
C LYS A 109 -6.73 -15.77 40.82
N ARG A 110 -7.90 -16.11 40.28
CA ARG A 110 -9.12 -16.43 41.04
C ARG A 110 -9.86 -17.64 40.49
N VAL A 111 -10.71 -18.20 41.34
CA VAL A 111 -11.73 -19.19 40.98
C VAL A 111 -13.09 -18.65 41.41
N ILE A 112 -14.12 -18.87 40.61
CA ILE A 112 -15.52 -18.71 40.98
C ILE A 112 -16.16 -20.11 40.99
N ALA A 113 -16.89 -20.44 42.05
CA ALA A 113 -17.69 -21.64 42.16
C ALA A 113 -19.17 -21.25 42.36
N CYS A 114 -20.09 -21.98 41.74
CA CYS A 114 -21.53 -21.75 41.90
C CYS A 114 -22.30 -23.07 41.87
N ASN A 115 -23.22 -23.27 42.82
CA ASN A 115 -24.13 -24.43 42.84
C ASN A 115 -25.60 -24.01 42.64
N GLY A 116 -25.85 -22.82 42.08
CA GLY A 116 -27.18 -22.26 41.86
C GLY A 116 -27.88 -21.67 43.10
N GLN A 117 -27.44 -21.99 44.31
CA GLN A 117 -27.90 -21.36 45.56
C GLN A 117 -26.92 -20.32 46.08
N GLU A 118 -25.63 -20.64 46.00
CA GLU A 118 -24.52 -19.84 46.50
C GLU A 118 -23.49 -19.62 45.37
N LEU A 119 -22.80 -18.48 45.44
CA LEU A 119 -21.61 -18.16 44.66
C LEU A 119 -20.46 -17.88 45.62
N GLN A 120 -19.33 -18.54 45.39
CA GLN A 120 -18.11 -18.33 46.14
C GLN A 120 -16.98 -17.94 45.19
N THR A 121 -16.07 -17.09 45.66
CA THR A 121 -14.79 -16.87 44.99
C THR A 121 -13.65 -16.93 45.99
N SER A 122 -12.49 -17.36 45.51
CA SER A 122 -11.23 -17.35 46.25
C SER A 122 -10.08 -16.96 45.33
N LEU A 123 -8.96 -16.53 45.92
CA LEU A 123 -7.66 -16.58 45.24
C LEU A 123 -7.25 -18.05 45.03
N VAL A 124 -6.42 -18.31 44.03
CA VAL A 124 -5.98 -19.68 43.68
C VAL A 124 -5.13 -20.30 44.79
N ASP A 125 -4.36 -19.49 45.50
CA ASP A 125 -3.43 -19.87 46.58
C ASP A 125 -4.07 -19.95 47.98
N THR A 126 -5.37 -19.65 48.12
CA THR A 126 -6.08 -19.69 49.43
C THR A 126 -7.11 -20.83 49.49
N SER A 127 -7.19 -21.53 50.62
CA SER A 127 -8.11 -22.67 50.80
C SER A 127 -9.56 -22.31 51.08
N HIS A 128 -9.82 -21.08 51.51
CA HIS A 128 -11.15 -20.59 51.89
C HIS A 128 -11.61 -19.49 50.93
N PRO A 129 -12.92 -19.40 50.64
CA PRO A 129 -13.47 -18.30 49.87
C PRO A 129 -13.31 -16.97 50.64
N ASP A 130 -12.91 -15.92 49.94
CA ASP A 130 -12.83 -14.56 50.49
C ASP A 130 -14.15 -13.79 50.33
N ILE A 131 -15.00 -14.20 49.40
CA ILE A 131 -16.35 -13.65 49.21
C ILE A 131 -17.33 -14.81 48.96
N SER A 132 -18.44 -14.81 49.69
CA SER A 132 -19.58 -15.69 49.44
C SER A 132 -20.88 -14.89 49.35
N LEU A 133 -21.77 -15.32 48.45
CA LEU A 133 -23.04 -14.68 48.12
C LEU A 133 -24.13 -15.74 47.95
N THR A 134 -25.32 -15.44 48.42
CA THR A 134 -26.54 -16.19 48.05
C THR A 134 -27.14 -15.64 46.75
N LEU A 135 -27.97 -16.44 46.08
CA LEU A 135 -28.67 -16.04 44.85
C LEU A 135 -29.47 -14.73 45.03
N ASP A 136 -30.08 -14.52 46.20
CA ASP A 136 -30.88 -13.32 46.52
C ASP A 136 -30.01 -12.06 46.69
N GLU A 137 -28.72 -12.22 46.97
CA GLU A 137 -27.76 -11.13 47.12
C GLU A 137 -27.19 -10.66 45.78
N LEU A 138 -27.49 -11.32 44.65
CA LEU A 138 -27.06 -10.91 43.30
C LEU A 138 -27.84 -9.67 42.80
N SER A 139 -27.60 -8.55 43.46
CA SER A 139 -28.25 -7.28 43.21
C SER A 139 -27.26 -6.14 43.36
N PRO A 140 -27.29 -5.10 42.49
CA PRO A 140 -26.45 -3.90 42.65
C PRO A 140 -26.63 -3.18 44.00
N ALA A 141 -27.72 -3.46 44.72
CA ALA A 141 -27.96 -2.93 46.06
C ALA A 141 -27.21 -3.70 47.18
N SER A 142 -26.69 -4.90 46.90
CA SER A 142 -25.93 -5.71 47.85
C SER A 142 -24.47 -5.23 47.93
N VAL A 143 -24.00 -4.95 49.14
CA VAL A 143 -22.60 -4.58 49.39
C VAL A 143 -21.67 -5.74 49.03
N THR A 144 -22.06 -6.97 49.35
CA THR A 144 -21.28 -8.17 49.08
C THR A 144 -21.20 -8.42 47.57
N PHE A 145 -22.27 -8.18 46.82
CA PHE A 145 -22.23 -8.28 45.35
C PHE A 145 -21.35 -7.20 44.72
N ALA A 146 -21.39 -5.96 45.24
CA ALA A 146 -20.48 -4.91 44.81
C ALA A 146 -19.01 -5.27 45.06
N GLN A 147 -18.69 -5.91 46.20
CA GLN A 147 -17.36 -6.45 46.49
C GLN A 147 -16.97 -7.56 45.51
N PHE A 148 -17.91 -8.45 45.18
CA PHE A 148 -17.69 -9.51 44.19
C PHE A 148 -17.41 -8.96 42.79
N VAL A 149 -18.19 -7.98 42.31
CA VAL A 149 -17.95 -7.28 41.04
C VAL A 149 -16.61 -6.55 41.05
N ALA A 150 -16.24 -5.89 42.15
CA ALA A 150 -14.93 -5.25 42.27
C ALA A 150 -13.75 -6.25 42.23
N ALA A 151 -13.94 -7.45 42.77
CA ALA A 151 -12.94 -8.50 42.83
C ALA A 151 -12.79 -9.28 41.51
N CYS A 152 -13.91 -9.64 40.88
CA CYS A 152 -13.98 -10.55 39.75
C CYS A 152 -14.40 -9.87 38.43
N GLY A 153 -14.71 -8.57 38.46
CA GLY A 153 -15.12 -7.83 37.28
C GLY A 153 -13.98 -7.61 36.29
N ARG A 154 -14.34 -7.46 35.00
CA ARG A 154 -13.40 -7.30 33.89
C ARG A 154 -12.36 -6.21 34.14
N ARG A 155 -12.74 -5.07 34.73
CA ARG A 155 -11.80 -3.95 35.00
C ARG A 155 -10.66 -4.37 35.94
N SER A 156 -10.98 -5.06 37.03
CA SER A 156 -10.00 -5.51 38.03
C SER A 156 -9.09 -6.60 37.48
N ILE A 157 -9.67 -7.54 36.74
CA ILE A 157 -8.93 -8.64 36.12
C ILE A 157 -8.08 -8.16 34.95
N GLN A 158 -8.54 -7.20 34.14
CA GLN A 158 -7.74 -6.54 33.11
C GLN A 158 -6.52 -5.84 33.72
N SER A 159 -6.71 -5.06 34.79
CA SER A 159 -5.60 -4.40 35.48
C SER A 159 -4.54 -5.40 35.96
N TYR A 160 -4.97 -6.57 36.43
CA TYR A 160 -4.07 -7.65 36.84
C TYR A 160 -3.33 -8.28 35.65
N ALA A 161 -4.04 -8.56 34.56
CA ALA A 161 -3.43 -9.06 33.32
C ALA A 161 -2.39 -8.08 32.77
N ASP A 162 -2.70 -6.77 32.77
CA ASP A 162 -1.80 -5.72 32.31
C ASP A 162 -0.57 -5.59 33.23
N ASP A 163 -0.72 -5.76 34.54
CA ASP A 163 0.39 -5.82 35.50
C ASP A 163 1.34 -7.00 35.19
N LEU A 164 0.79 -8.19 34.92
CA LEU A 164 1.58 -9.36 34.55
C LEU A 164 2.30 -9.15 33.20
N ARG A 165 1.59 -8.65 32.20
CA ARG A 165 2.13 -8.32 30.87
C ARG A 165 3.27 -7.29 30.98
N ARG A 166 3.13 -6.27 31.82
CA ARG A 166 4.17 -5.27 32.08
C ARG A 166 5.43 -5.84 32.71
N ARG A 167 5.35 -6.94 33.47
CA ARG A 167 6.53 -7.64 34.01
C ARG A 167 7.31 -8.39 32.91
N LEU A 168 6.63 -8.78 31.83
CA LEU A 168 7.21 -9.44 30.67
C LEU A 168 7.70 -8.43 29.61
N ARG A 169 7.21 -7.19 29.67
CA ARG A 169 7.58 -6.10 28.76
C ARG A 169 9.06 -5.73 28.94
N ARG A 170 9.77 -5.57 27.82
CA ARG A 170 11.13 -5.01 27.83
C ARG A 170 11.10 -3.53 28.22
N ALA A 171 12.12 -3.07 28.94
CA ALA A 171 12.12 -1.72 29.56
C ALA A 171 11.95 -0.58 28.53
N LYS A 172 12.53 -0.74 27.34
CA LYS A 172 12.58 0.29 26.31
C LYS A 172 12.40 -0.34 24.94
N TYR A 173 11.63 0.35 24.10
CA TYR A 173 11.48 0.05 22.69
C TYR A 173 11.95 1.26 21.88
N THR A 174 12.73 1.00 20.84
CA THR A 174 13.28 2.05 19.96
C THR A 174 13.10 1.66 18.51
N ARG A 175 12.74 2.61 17.66
CA ARG A 175 12.81 2.42 16.20
C ARG A 175 14.25 2.66 15.75
N PRO A 176 14.88 1.78 14.95
CA PRO A 176 16.24 2.01 14.48
C PRO A 176 16.42 3.36 13.78
N VAL A 177 15.47 3.78 12.93
CA VAL A 177 15.50 5.11 12.29
C VAL A 177 15.57 6.26 13.30
N SER A 178 14.90 6.13 14.46
CA SER A 178 14.90 7.18 15.49
C SER A 178 16.25 7.37 16.18
N LEU A 179 17.16 6.42 16.03
CA LEU A 179 18.52 6.48 16.56
C LEU A 179 19.51 7.12 15.57
N VAL A 180 19.06 7.47 14.36
CA VAL A 180 19.89 8.03 13.31
C VAL A 180 19.67 9.52 13.20
N GLY A 181 20.70 10.32 13.50
CA GLY A 181 20.65 11.78 13.39
C GLY A 181 19.48 12.42 14.17
N GLY A 182 19.07 13.61 13.75
CA GLY A 182 17.88 14.30 14.28
C GLY A 182 16.64 14.08 13.41
N THR A 183 15.46 14.53 13.87
CA THR A 183 14.17 14.36 13.16
C THR A 183 14.18 14.81 11.71
N SER A 184 14.91 15.90 11.39
CA SER A 184 15.09 16.38 10.01
C SER A 184 15.81 15.35 9.13
N PHE A 185 16.83 14.67 9.66
CA PHE A 185 17.54 13.61 8.95
C PHE A 185 16.66 12.37 8.77
N GLN A 186 15.87 12.01 9.79
CA GLN A 186 14.96 10.85 9.76
C GLN A 186 13.82 11.00 8.75
N ASN A 187 13.38 12.24 8.53
CA ASN A 187 12.35 12.58 7.54
C ASN A 187 12.95 13.08 6.22
N GLN A 188 14.25 12.84 5.97
CA GLN A 188 14.91 13.26 4.75
C GLN A 188 14.24 12.62 3.53
N GLU A 189 13.81 13.46 2.60
CA GLU A 189 13.46 13.08 1.24
C GLU A 189 14.65 13.25 0.31
N LEU A 190 14.81 12.30 -0.60
CA LEU A 190 15.73 12.41 -1.71
C LEU A 190 15.15 13.38 -2.74
N ALA A 191 16.02 14.21 -3.32
CA ALA A 191 15.62 15.07 -4.43
C ALA A 191 15.07 14.20 -5.57
N GLN A 192 13.94 14.62 -6.15
CA GLN A 192 13.38 13.96 -7.31
C GLN A 192 14.41 13.93 -8.43
N ASN A 193 14.47 12.83 -9.18
CA ASN A 193 15.36 12.80 -10.33
C ASN A 193 14.83 13.80 -11.39
N THR A 194 15.70 14.70 -11.83
CA THR A 194 15.31 15.83 -12.68
C THR A 194 14.83 15.39 -14.06
N PHE A 195 15.30 14.24 -14.54
CA PHE A 195 14.90 13.65 -15.81
C PHE A 195 13.42 13.21 -15.80
N GLY A 196 13.01 12.45 -14.80
CA GLY A 196 11.64 12.02 -14.57
C GLY A 196 10.71 13.20 -14.29
N ALA A 197 11.18 14.22 -13.57
CA ALA A 197 10.41 15.44 -13.33
C ALA A 197 10.03 16.16 -14.63
N THR A 198 10.93 16.21 -15.62
CA THR A 198 10.61 16.75 -16.95
C THR A 198 9.53 15.91 -17.64
N ILE A 199 9.67 14.58 -17.66
CA ILE A 199 8.68 13.69 -18.30
C ILE A 199 7.30 13.81 -17.67
N VAL A 200 7.21 13.83 -16.34
CA VAL A 200 5.93 13.97 -15.64
C VAL A 200 5.35 15.36 -15.81
N GLY A 201 6.19 16.40 -15.90
CA GLY A 201 5.75 17.76 -16.22
C GLY A 201 5.09 17.86 -17.59
N ASP A 202 5.77 17.32 -18.62
CA ASP A 202 5.33 17.44 -20.01
C ASP A 202 4.18 16.47 -20.33
N TYR A 203 4.30 15.20 -19.92
CA TYR A 203 3.40 14.12 -20.34
C TYR A 203 2.55 13.52 -19.20
N GLY A 204 2.62 14.08 -17.99
CA GLY A 204 1.84 13.59 -16.84
C GLY A 204 0.32 13.62 -17.06
N HIS A 205 -0.17 14.53 -17.92
CA HIS A 205 -1.58 14.64 -18.30
C HIS A 205 -2.12 13.38 -19.00
N ILE A 206 -1.25 12.58 -19.64
CA ILE A 206 -1.62 11.30 -20.27
C ILE A 206 -1.95 10.26 -19.19
N PHE A 207 -1.18 10.23 -18.12
CA PHE A 207 -1.32 9.25 -17.03
C PHE A 207 -2.39 9.68 -16.01
N ASN A 208 -2.52 10.98 -15.75
CA ASN A 208 -3.55 11.56 -14.89
C ASN A 208 -4.27 12.73 -15.60
N PRO A 209 -5.29 12.43 -16.43
CA PRO A 209 -5.97 13.43 -17.25
C PRO A 209 -6.82 14.38 -16.40
N LYS A 210 -6.61 15.69 -16.58
CA LYS A 210 -7.31 16.74 -15.80
C LYS A 210 -8.39 17.43 -16.62
N THR A 211 -8.15 17.66 -17.90
CA THR A 211 -9.07 18.37 -18.78
C THR A 211 -10.01 17.42 -19.52
N GLN A 212 -11.06 17.97 -20.14
CA GLN A 212 -11.94 17.19 -21.02
C GLN A 212 -11.23 16.75 -22.30
N GLU A 213 -10.29 17.56 -22.80
CA GLU A 213 -9.48 17.24 -23.98
C GLU A 213 -8.53 16.08 -23.71
N ASP A 214 -7.84 16.08 -22.56
CA ASP A 214 -6.99 14.97 -22.13
C ASP A 214 -7.80 13.66 -22.12
N ARG A 215 -8.98 13.67 -21.47
CA ARG A 215 -9.86 12.51 -21.42
C ARG A 215 -10.31 12.06 -22.81
N ALA A 216 -10.61 12.99 -23.70
CA ALA A 216 -11.03 12.70 -25.07
C ALA A 216 -9.91 12.05 -25.90
N GLN A 217 -8.68 12.54 -25.80
CA GLN A 217 -7.51 11.94 -26.44
C GLN A 217 -7.28 10.51 -25.93
N ILE A 218 -7.36 10.34 -24.62
CA ILE A 218 -7.20 9.07 -23.93
C ILE A 218 -8.20 8.02 -24.42
N VAL A 219 -9.48 8.36 -24.55
CA VAL A 219 -10.48 7.39 -25.00
C VAL A 219 -10.39 7.08 -26.50
N ARG A 220 -9.87 7.99 -27.31
CA ARG A 220 -9.69 7.78 -28.76
C ARG A 220 -8.46 6.93 -29.08
N GLU A 221 -7.35 7.18 -28.39
CA GLU A 221 -6.04 6.64 -28.78
C GLU A 221 -5.50 5.57 -27.83
N ALA A 222 -5.95 5.56 -26.58
CA ALA A 222 -5.39 4.71 -25.53
C ALA A 222 -6.48 4.10 -24.62
N TYR A 223 -7.67 3.84 -25.16
CA TYR A 223 -8.72 3.11 -24.45
C TYR A 223 -8.44 1.61 -24.47
N ILE A 224 -8.37 1.00 -23.29
CA ILE A 224 -8.24 -0.45 -23.13
C ILE A 224 -9.57 -1.02 -22.69
N ALA A 225 -10.01 -2.04 -23.40
CA ALA A 225 -11.28 -2.69 -23.16
C ALA A 225 -11.15 -3.87 -22.20
N SER A 226 -12.16 -4.04 -21.37
CA SER A 226 -12.28 -5.16 -20.45
C SER A 226 -13.03 -6.29 -21.14
N LEU A 227 -12.32 -7.39 -21.42
CA LEU A 227 -12.90 -8.61 -22.01
C LEU A 227 -13.22 -9.63 -20.92
N ARG A 228 -14.47 -10.10 -20.86
CA ARG A 228 -14.89 -11.11 -19.86
C ARG A 228 -14.13 -12.45 -20.01
N GLN A 229 -13.72 -12.81 -21.22
CA GLN A 229 -13.05 -14.08 -21.55
C GLN A 229 -11.53 -13.92 -21.80
N GLN A 230 -10.77 -13.32 -20.88
CA GLN A 230 -9.32 -13.50 -20.94
C GLN A 230 -8.97 -14.93 -20.46
N ARG A 231 -8.60 -15.79 -21.41
CA ARG A 231 -8.31 -17.24 -21.23
C ARG A 231 -7.05 -17.55 -20.43
N TYR A 232 -6.25 -16.55 -20.06
CA TYR A 232 -5.09 -16.70 -19.20
C TYR A 232 -5.21 -15.71 -18.03
N ILE A 233 -5.47 -16.24 -16.84
CA ILE A 233 -5.47 -15.47 -15.60
C ILE A 233 -4.33 -16.05 -14.77
N GLU A 234 -3.26 -15.28 -14.62
CA GLU A 234 -2.16 -15.61 -13.73
C GLU A 234 -2.62 -15.66 -12.27
N PRO A 235 -1.91 -16.37 -11.36
CA PRO A 235 -2.36 -16.57 -9.98
C PRO A 235 -2.71 -15.28 -9.22
N ILE A 236 -2.01 -14.16 -9.45
CA ILE A 236 -2.31 -12.86 -8.83
C ILE A 236 -3.61 -12.26 -9.38
N ASP A 237 -3.81 -12.31 -10.69
CA ASP A 237 -5.07 -11.85 -11.29
C ASP A 237 -6.25 -12.75 -10.85
N ARG A 238 -5.98 -14.03 -10.57
CA ARG A 238 -6.96 -14.92 -9.91
C ARG A 238 -7.21 -14.47 -8.49
N LEU A 239 -6.21 -14.08 -7.71
CA LEU A 239 -6.39 -13.55 -6.36
C LEU A 239 -7.17 -12.23 -6.37
N ILE A 240 -6.90 -11.31 -7.29
CA ILE A 240 -7.65 -10.05 -7.46
C ILE A 240 -9.10 -10.35 -7.89
N ARG A 241 -9.32 -11.38 -8.70
CA ARG A 241 -10.66 -11.86 -9.06
C ARG A 241 -11.36 -12.60 -7.91
N ASN A 242 -10.64 -13.38 -7.11
CA ASN A 242 -11.16 -14.25 -6.04
C ASN A 242 -11.32 -13.53 -4.69
N ALA A 243 -10.54 -12.48 -4.40
CA ALA A 243 -10.71 -11.61 -3.23
C ALA A 243 -12.02 -10.80 -3.29
N VAL A 244 -12.67 -10.82 -4.46
CA VAL A 244 -14.02 -10.32 -4.67
C VAL A 244 -14.93 -11.54 -4.78
N ALA A 245 -15.90 -11.63 -3.87
CA ALA A 245 -16.98 -12.61 -3.99
C ALA A 245 -17.57 -12.54 -5.41
N PRO A 246 -17.72 -13.65 -6.13
CA PRO A 246 -18.53 -13.67 -7.34
C PRO A 246 -19.90 -13.11 -6.94
N SER A 247 -20.32 -12.00 -7.55
CA SER A 247 -21.58 -11.39 -7.16
C SER A 247 -22.67 -12.45 -7.34
N ALA A 248 -23.47 -12.68 -6.30
CA ALA A 248 -24.64 -13.57 -6.40
C ALA A 248 -25.65 -13.03 -7.45
N SER A 249 -25.53 -11.75 -7.83
CA SER A 249 -26.31 -11.09 -8.84
C SER A 249 -25.87 -11.50 -10.26
N LYS A 250 -26.77 -12.16 -11.01
CA LYS A 250 -26.68 -12.34 -12.47
C LYS A 250 -26.90 -11.00 -13.19
N ILE A 251 -26.09 -9.98 -12.90
CA ILE A 251 -26.10 -8.70 -13.63
C ILE A 251 -25.61 -8.97 -15.05
N ARG A 252 -26.18 -8.29 -16.05
CA ARG A 252 -25.70 -8.37 -17.43
C ARG A 252 -24.32 -7.71 -17.50
N PRO A 253 -23.24 -8.47 -17.71
CA PRO A 253 -21.92 -7.89 -17.88
C PRO A 253 -21.84 -7.25 -19.27
N ILE A 254 -21.03 -6.19 -19.40
CA ILE A 254 -20.55 -5.77 -20.71
C ILE A 254 -19.49 -6.78 -21.13
N GLU A 255 -19.75 -7.57 -22.18
CA GLU A 255 -18.86 -8.65 -22.60
C GLU A 255 -17.55 -8.13 -23.21
N ASP A 256 -17.65 -7.03 -23.95
CA ASP A 256 -16.54 -6.30 -24.55
C ASP A 256 -16.79 -4.79 -24.44
N SER A 257 -16.04 -4.10 -23.58
CA SER A 257 -16.20 -2.66 -23.41
C SER A 257 -15.66 -1.83 -24.59
N ARG A 258 -14.98 -2.43 -25.58
CA ARG A 258 -14.64 -1.80 -26.87
C ARG A 258 -15.85 -1.74 -27.78
N ASN A 259 -16.70 -2.75 -27.73
CA ASN A 259 -17.93 -2.81 -28.50
C ASN A 259 -19.10 -3.14 -27.57
N PRO A 260 -19.53 -2.18 -26.72
CA PRO A 260 -20.52 -2.42 -25.68
C PRO A 260 -21.93 -2.52 -26.27
N ARG A 261 -22.19 -3.57 -27.05
CA ARG A 261 -23.45 -3.80 -27.78
C ARG A 261 -24.65 -3.78 -26.85
N GLU A 262 -24.48 -4.21 -25.61
CA GLU A 262 -25.52 -4.26 -24.60
C GLU A 262 -26.04 -2.85 -24.26
N VAL A 263 -25.13 -1.87 -24.18
CA VAL A 263 -25.46 -0.46 -23.88
C VAL A 263 -25.87 0.27 -25.15
N THR A 264 -25.14 0.08 -26.26
CA THR A 264 -25.46 0.77 -27.53
C THR A 264 -26.80 0.32 -28.10
N THR A 265 -27.20 -0.95 -27.93
CA THR A 265 -28.53 -1.43 -28.35
C THR A 265 -29.64 -0.77 -27.53
N VAL A 266 -29.41 -0.55 -26.23
CA VAL A 266 -30.38 0.17 -25.38
C VAL A 266 -30.49 1.62 -25.85
N LEU A 267 -29.38 2.31 -26.09
CA LEU A 267 -29.37 3.70 -26.56
C LEU A 267 -29.91 3.86 -27.99
N ALA A 268 -29.84 2.82 -28.83
CA ALA A 268 -30.42 2.78 -30.17
C ALA A 268 -31.94 2.50 -30.18
N SER A 269 -32.52 2.15 -29.03
CA SER A 269 -33.96 1.89 -28.91
C SER A 269 -34.79 3.18 -28.93
N ASP A 270 -36.12 3.06 -28.92
CA ASP A 270 -37.02 4.22 -28.97
C ASP A 270 -36.75 5.20 -27.81
N HIS A 271 -36.37 6.44 -28.13
CA HIS A 271 -36.03 7.48 -27.15
C HIS A 271 -37.14 7.66 -26.10
N LYS A 272 -38.41 7.55 -26.49
CA LYS A 272 -39.54 7.71 -25.56
C LYS A 272 -39.56 6.64 -24.45
N LYS A 273 -38.94 5.49 -24.67
CA LYS A 273 -38.81 4.42 -23.67
C LYS A 273 -37.62 4.63 -22.74
N LEU A 274 -36.67 5.48 -23.13
CA LEU A 274 -35.46 5.80 -22.36
C LEU A 274 -35.62 7.08 -21.53
N GLU A 275 -36.52 7.97 -21.94
CA GLU A 275 -36.91 9.12 -21.14
C GLU A 275 -37.41 8.67 -19.75
N ASN A 276 -36.95 9.38 -18.72
CA ASN A 276 -37.24 9.11 -17.32
C ASN A 276 -36.80 7.70 -16.89
N GLN A 277 -35.68 7.20 -17.40
CA GLN A 277 -35.05 5.96 -16.95
C GLN A 277 -33.71 6.23 -16.26
N ILE A 278 -33.34 5.36 -15.34
CA ILE A 278 -32.01 5.35 -14.71
C ILE A 278 -31.24 4.13 -15.22
N LEU A 279 -30.08 4.39 -15.80
CA LEU A 279 -29.10 3.40 -16.23
C LEU A 279 -27.97 3.33 -15.20
N LEU A 280 -27.81 2.16 -14.60
CA LEU A 280 -26.79 1.91 -13.58
C LEU A 280 -25.54 1.31 -14.21
N LEU A 281 -24.38 1.96 -13.99
CA LEU A 281 -23.07 1.45 -14.34
C LEU A 281 -22.34 0.97 -13.08
N VAL A 282 -22.38 -0.33 -12.82
CA VAL A 282 -21.86 -0.93 -11.58
C VAL A 282 -20.43 -1.42 -11.79
N GLY A 283 -19.51 -1.06 -10.89
CA GLY A 283 -18.14 -1.58 -10.91
C GLY A 283 -17.30 -1.05 -9.74
N SER A 284 -16.19 -1.72 -9.44
CA SER A 284 -15.28 -1.32 -8.36
C SER A 284 -14.73 0.10 -8.53
N VAL A 285 -14.17 0.67 -7.46
CA VAL A 285 -13.45 1.95 -7.53
C VAL A 285 -12.32 1.83 -8.56
N GLY A 286 -12.21 2.84 -9.42
CA GLY A 286 -11.19 2.88 -10.48
C GLY A 286 -11.35 1.87 -11.62
N ALA A 287 -12.50 1.16 -11.71
CA ALA A 287 -12.82 0.26 -12.83
C ALA A 287 -12.97 0.96 -14.20
N GLY A 288 -12.76 2.27 -14.27
CA GLY A 288 -12.86 3.04 -15.50
C GLY A 288 -14.29 3.45 -15.88
N LYS A 289 -15.24 3.50 -14.94
CA LYS A 289 -16.65 3.90 -15.21
C LYS A 289 -16.75 5.25 -15.92
N SER A 290 -16.09 6.27 -15.37
CA SER A 290 -15.99 7.62 -15.94
C SER A 290 -15.36 7.61 -17.34
N THR A 291 -14.28 6.84 -17.52
CA THR A 291 -13.60 6.66 -18.82
C THR A 291 -14.47 5.91 -19.84
N PHE A 292 -15.27 4.94 -19.38
CA PHE A 292 -16.22 4.20 -20.20
C PHE A 292 -17.34 5.10 -20.70
N VAL A 293 -17.86 6.00 -19.86
CA VAL A 293 -18.85 7.02 -20.26
C VAL A 293 -18.27 7.94 -21.35
N ASP A 294 -17.03 8.40 -21.19
CA ASP A 294 -16.34 9.20 -22.19
C ASP A 294 -16.16 8.42 -23.50
N TYR A 295 -15.72 7.17 -23.41
CA TYR A 295 -15.55 6.29 -24.55
C TYR A 295 -16.88 6.04 -25.27
N LEU A 296 -17.95 5.81 -24.52
CA LEU A 296 -19.29 5.55 -25.05
C LEU A 296 -19.79 6.76 -25.85
N SER A 297 -19.72 7.96 -25.26
CA SER A 297 -20.23 9.18 -25.89
C SER A 297 -19.40 9.62 -27.10
N LEU A 298 -18.07 9.52 -27.03
CA LEU A 298 -17.17 10.06 -28.05
C LEU A 298 -16.80 9.06 -29.16
N VAL A 299 -16.78 7.76 -28.86
CA VAL A 299 -16.20 6.74 -29.76
C VAL A 299 -17.17 5.59 -30.05
N ALA A 300 -17.68 4.93 -29.01
CA ALA A 300 -18.37 3.64 -29.16
C ALA A 300 -19.78 3.75 -29.76
N LEU A 301 -20.47 4.87 -29.54
CA LEU A 301 -21.81 5.08 -30.10
C LEU A 301 -21.76 5.14 -31.63
N PRO A 302 -22.65 4.40 -32.34
CA PRO A 302 -22.86 4.57 -33.77
C PRO A 302 -23.24 6.03 -34.09
N GLU A 303 -22.78 6.53 -35.23
CA GLU A 303 -23.01 7.92 -35.67
C GLU A 303 -24.49 8.32 -35.60
N GLN A 304 -25.38 7.45 -36.08
CA GLN A 304 -26.84 7.64 -36.07
C GLN A 304 -27.44 7.83 -34.67
N VAL A 305 -26.84 7.23 -33.63
CA VAL A 305 -27.28 7.36 -32.24
C VAL A 305 -26.64 8.59 -31.62
N ARG A 306 -25.36 8.84 -31.92
CA ARG A 306 -24.62 10.00 -31.41
C ARG A 306 -25.28 11.31 -31.81
N GLU A 307 -25.64 11.47 -33.08
CA GLU A 307 -26.36 12.65 -33.60
C GLU A 307 -27.75 12.85 -32.97
N LYS A 308 -28.29 11.79 -32.34
CA LYS A 308 -29.60 11.73 -31.73
C LYS A 308 -29.57 11.89 -30.20
N THR A 309 -28.40 12.13 -29.62
CA THR A 309 -28.22 12.26 -28.17
C THR A 309 -27.48 13.55 -27.82
N VAL A 310 -27.81 14.13 -26.67
CA VAL A 310 -27.05 15.22 -26.04
C VAL A 310 -26.61 14.75 -24.67
N TRP A 311 -25.33 14.92 -24.37
CA TRP A 311 -24.73 14.43 -23.13
C TRP A 311 -24.37 15.60 -22.23
N VAL A 312 -24.89 15.59 -21.00
CA VAL A 312 -24.55 16.54 -19.95
C VAL A 312 -23.95 15.76 -18.80
N ARG A 313 -22.71 16.08 -18.41
CA ARG A 313 -21.99 15.36 -17.37
C ARG A 313 -21.75 16.25 -16.17
N ILE A 314 -22.03 15.72 -14.99
CA ILE A 314 -21.96 16.42 -13.72
C ILE A 314 -21.01 15.66 -12.81
N ASN A 315 -20.02 16.35 -12.24
CA ASN A 315 -19.08 15.78 -11.30
C ASN A 315 -19.61 15.89 -9.86
N LEU A 316 -20.15 14.81 -9.32
CA LEU A 316 -20.73 14.82 -7.98
C LEU A 316 -19.71 14.98 -6.84
N ASN A 317 -18.39 14.94 -7.10
CA ASN A 317 -17.42 15.31 -6.06
C ASN A 317 -17.63 16.74 -5.58
N ASP A 318 -18.06 17.64 -6.46
CA ASP A 318 -18.20 19.07 -6.20
C ASP A 318 -19.59 19.41 -5.62
N ALA A 319 -20.48 18.42 -5.47
CA ALA A 319 -21.84 18.62 -5.00
C ALA A 319 -21.90 18.92 -3.47
N PRO A 320 -22.77 19.83 -3.01
CA PRO A 320 -23.04 20.04 -1.59
C PRO A 320 -23.48 18.74 -0.86
N LEU A 321 -23.27 18.70 0.47
CA LEU A 321 -23.72 17.58 1.31
C LEU A 321 -25.21 17.65 1.64
N ALA A 322 -25.74 18.86 1.84
CA ALA A 322 -27.16 19.07 2.08
C ALA A 322 -27.95 18.88 0.78
N LEU A 323 -29.02 18.08 0.85
CA LEU A 323 -29.79 17.67 -0.32
C LEU A 323 -30.44 18.86 -1.05
N ASP A 324 -30.98 19.84 -0.32
CA ASP A 324 -31.59 21.04 -0.90
C ASP A 324 -30.60 21.89 -1.71
N ASP A 325 -29.36 21.99 -1.22
CA ASP A 325 -28.29 22.71 -1.92
C ASP A 325 -27.79 21.90 -3.12
N ALA A 326 -27.75 20.57 -3.00
CA ALA A 326 -27.38 19.67 -4.09
C ALA A 326 -28.38 19.74 -5.26
N TYR A 327 -29.68 19.90 -5.00
CA TYR A 327 -30.69 20.11 -6.05
C TYR A 327 -30.43 21.39 -6.86
N LYS A 328 -30.26 22.52 -6.17
CA LYS A 328 -29.99 23.82 -6.83
C LYS A 328 -28.68 23.80 -7.61
N TRP A 329 -27.65 23.22 -7.02
CA TRP A 329 -26.34 23.08 -7.66
C TRP A 329 -26.41 22.21 -8.92
N THR A 330 -27.12 21.08 -8.84
CA THR A 330 -27.29 20.16 -9.97
C THR A 330 -28.12 20.79 -11.09
N ALA A 331 -29.19 21.52 -10.76
CA ALA A 331 -29.98 22.27 -11.75
C ALA A 331 -29.09 23.21 -12.58
N ARG A 332 -28.24 23.99 -11.90
CA ARG A 332 -27.31 24.92 -12.53
C ARG A 332 -26.26 24.21 -13.38
N ALA A 333 -25.70 23.10 -12.90
CA ALA A 333 -24.75 22.30 -13.67
C ALA A 333 -25.39 21.72 -14.95
N ILE A 334 -26.67 21.31 -14.90
CA ILE A 334 -27.41 20.85 -16.08
C ILE A 334 -27.61 22.01 -17.06
N GLU A 335 -28.05 23.17 -16.57
CA GLU A 335 -28.25 24.37 -17.38
C GLU A 335 -26.95 24.76 -18.12
N GLU A 336 -25.84 24.91 -17.39
CA GLU A 336 -24.53 25.26 -17.95
C GLU A 336 -24.06 24.19 -18.96
N GLY A 337 -24.25 22.91 -18.65
CA GLY A 337 -23.94 21.81 -19.55
C GLY A 337 -24.74 21.84 -20.86
N LEU A 338 -26.03 22.19 -20.80
CA LEU A 338 -26.88 22.34 -21.99
C LEU A 338 -26.46 23.55 -22.83
N ARG A 339 -26.12 24.68 -22.20
CA ARG A 339 -25.61 25.87 -22.92
C ARG A 339 -24.31 25.53 -23.66
N ASN A 340 -23.39 24.85 -22.99
CA ASN A 340 -22.11 24.43 -23.59
C ASN A 340 -22.26 23.42 -24.73
N ALA A 341 -23.31 22.58 -24.71
CA ALA A 341 -23.59 21.64 -25.78
C ALA A 341 -24.08 22.31 -27.08
N PHE A 342 -24.56 23.56 -26.99
CA PHE A 342 -25.15 24.32 -28.11
C PHE A 342 -24.56 25.74 -28.18
N VAL A 343 -23.24 25.83 -28.40
CA VAL A 343 -22.51 27.10 -28.58
C VAL A 343 -22.97 27.93 -29.79
N ASP A 344 -23.73 27.33 -30.71
CA ASP A 344 -24.38 28.01 -31.85
C ASP A 344 -25.60 28.85 -31.47
N LEU A 345 -26.12 28.69 -30.24
CA LEU A 345 -27.31 29.37 -29.75
C LEU A 345 -26.97 30.33 -28.62
N ASP A 346 -27.32 31.61 -28.80
CA ASP A 346 -27.31 32.59 -27.71
C ASP A 346 -28.63 32.49 -26.92
N PHE A 347 -28.55 31.87 -25.75
CA PHE A 347 -29.68 31.68 -24.84
C PHE A 347 -30.08 32.94 -24.05
N ASP A 348 -29.30 34.01 -24.16
CA ASP A 348 -29.59 35.30 -23.53
C ASP A 348 -30.20 36.31 -24.55
N GLU A 349 -30.16 35.98 -25.84
CA GLU A 349 -30.86 36.72 -26.89
C GLU A 349 -32.39 36.58 -26.77
N LEU A 350 -33.12 37.71 -26.81
CA LEU A 350 -34.58 37.73 -26.69
C LEU A 350 -35.28 36.80 -27.70
N SER A 351 -34.80 36.76 -28.95
CA SER A 351 -35.41 35.94 -30.01
C SER A 351 -35.30 34.43 -29.73
N THR A 352 -34.26 34.02 -29.00
CA THR A 352 -34.05 32.64 -28.51
C THR A 352 -34.87 32.39 -27.26
N LEU A 353 -34.86 33.32 -26.30
CA LEU A 353 -35.66 33.23 -25.07
C LEU A 353 -37.16 33.06 -25.36
N GLU A 354 -37.69 33.77 -26.36
CA GLU A 354 -39.09 33.61 -26.79
C GLU A 354 -39.40 32.19 -27.30
N LYS A 355 -38.42 31.51 -27.91
CA LYS A 355 -38.57 30.13 -28.38
C LYS A 355 -38.41 29.13 -27.24
N VAL A 356 -37.42 29.36 -26.37
CA VAL A 356 -37.13 28.52 -25.19
C VAL A 356 -38.32 28.48 -24.24
N PHE A 357 -38.88 29.64 -23.90
CA PHE A 357 -40.04 29.80 -23.03
C PHE A 357 -41.39 29.85 -23.76
N ALA A 358 -41.46 29.32 -25.00
CA ALA A 358 -42.67 29.42 -25.82
C ALA A 358 -43.91 28.84 -25.12
N LYS A 359 -43.77 27.79 -24.31
CA LYS A 359 -44.88 27.18 -23.57
C LYS A 359 -45.40 28.13 -22.49
N GLU A 360 -44.50 28.72 -21.71
CA GLU A 360 -44.77 29.61 -20.59
C GLU A 360 -45.37 30.92 -21.11
N ILE A 361 -44.77 31.50 -22.15
CA ILE A 361 -45.26 32.71 -22.84
C ILE A 361 -46.67 32.47 -23.39
N ASN A 362 -46.91 31.33 -24.05
CA ASN A 362 -48.23 31.01 -24.58
C ASN A 362 -49.28 30.77 -23.48
N ALA A 363 -48.91 30.16 -22.36
CA ALA A 363 -49.79 30.00 -21.21
C ALA A 363 -50.20 31.35 -20.61
N LEU A 364 -49.24 32.27 -20.41
CA LEU A 364 -49.51 33.62 -19.92
C LEU A 364 -50.39 34.42 -20.88
N ARG A 365 -50.12 34.35 -22.19
CA ARG A 365 -50.89 35.02 -23.24
C ARG A 365 -52.32 34.49 -23.38
N LYS A 366 -52.54 33.19 -23.13
CA LYS A 366 -53.88 32.58 -23.11
C LYS A 366 -54.64 32.84 -21.81
N GLY A 367 -53.92 32.99 -20.70
CA GLY A 367 -54.48 33.19 -19.37
C GLY A 367 -54.41 34.66 -18.93
N PRO A 368 -53.66 35.01 -17.86
CA PRO A 368 -53.74 36.32 -17.21
C PRO A 368 -53.52 37.53 -18.12
N LEU A 369 -52.65 37.43 -19.14
CA LEU A 369 -52.34 38.54 -20.03
C LEU A 369 -53.43 38.77 -21.09
N ALA A 370 -54.38 37.85 -21.27
CA ALA A 370 -55.50 38.04 -22.19
C ALA A 370 -56.39 39.24 -21.79
N LEU A 371 -56.41 39.58 -20.50
CA LEU A 371 -57.15 40.73 -19.95
C LEU A 371 -56.57 42.08 -20.37
N LEU A 372 -55.28 42.14 -20.71
CA LEU A 372 -54.55 43.40 -20.92
C LEU A 372 -54.37 43.74 -22.42
N GLY A 373 -54.85 42.90 -23.34
CA GLY A 373 -54.63 43.07 -24.78
C GLY A 373 -53.21 42.72 -25.22
N ARG A 374 -53.07 41.89 -26.25
CA ARG A 374 -51.81 41.20 -26.62
C ARG A 374 -50.60 42.10 -26.95
N LYS A 375 -50.84 43.37 -27.27
CA LYS A 375 -49.81 44.36 -27.64
C LYS A 375 -49.78 45.57 -26.69
N SER A 376 -50.46 45.51 -25.54
CA SER A 376 -50.38 46.64 -24.61
C SER A 376 -48.99 46.72 -23.96
N PRO A 377 -48.50 47.94 -23.68
CA PRO A 377 -47.24 48.13 -22.97
C PRO A 377 -47.20 47.39 -21.63
N GLU A 378 -48.33 47.36 -20.90
CA GLU A 378 -48.44 46.67 -19.61
C GLU A 378 -48.33 45.14 -19.74
N ALA A 379 -48.92 44.55 -20.79
CA ALA A 379 -48.78 43.12 -21.05
C ALA A 379 -47.34 42.74 -21.42
N GLN A 380 -46.63 43.61 -22.15
CA GLN A 380 -45.22 43.39 -22.48
C GLN A 380 -44.30 43.57 -21.26
N ALA A 381 -44.55 44.57 -20.41
CA ALA A 381 -43.78 44.76 -19.17
C ALA A 381 -43.92 43.54 -18.24
N ARG A 382 -45.14 43.06 -17.99
CA ARG A 382 -45.36 41.85 -17.17
C ARG A 382 -44.77 40.59 -17.78
N LEU A 383 -44.74 40.49 -19.11
CA LEU A 383 -44.08 39.38 -19.80
C LEU A 383 -42.56 39.44 -19.60
N ALA A 384 -41.96 40.62 -19.70
CA ALA A 384 -40.53 40.83 -19.49
C ALA A 384 -40.13 40.50 -18.04
N ASP A 385 -40.88 40.98 -17.04
CA ASP A 385 -40.64 40.66 -15.63
C ASP A 385 -40.67 39.15 -15.39
N ARG A 386 -41.66 38.46 -15.96
CA ARG A 386 -41.78 37.02 -15.81
C ARG A 386 -40.67 36.24 -16.52
N LEU A 387 -40.18 36.73 -17.67
CA LEU A 387 -39.03 36.13 -18.34
C LEU A 387 -37.74 36.30 -17.53
N ILE A 388 -37.54 37.47 -16.89
CA ILE A 388 -36.41 37.71 -16.00
C ILE A 388 -36.44 36.76 -14.79
N GLU A 389 -37.62 36.53 -14.19
CA GLU A 389 -37.78 35.55 -13.11
C GLU A 389 -37.42 34.13 -13.56
N LEU A 390 -37.91 33.70 -14.72
CA LEU A 390 -37.64 32.36 -15.26
C LEU A 390 -36.16 32.17 -15.63
N GLN A 391 -35.51 33.22 -16.14
CA GLN A 391 -34.08 33.17 -16.48
C GLN A 391 -33.18 33.10 -15.23
N ARG A 392 -33.64 33.62 -14.09
CA ARG A 392 -32.89 33.59 -12.81
C ARG A 392 -32.98 32.26 -12.08
N ASP A 393 -33.95 31.42 -12.40
CA ASP A 393 -34.12 30.10 -11.80
C ASP A 393 -33.43 29.03 -12.69
N PRO A 394 -32.29 28.46 -12.25
CA PRO A 394 -31.56 27.49 -13.05
C PRO A 394 -32.35 26.22 -13.38
N LEU A 395 -33.29 25.84 -12.50
CA LEU A 395 -34.13 24.66 -12.73
C LEU A 395 -35.12 24.92 -13.88
N GLU A 396 -35.83 26.03 -13.81
CA GLU A 396 -36.81 26.39 -14.85
C GLU A 396 -36.12 26.72 -16.18
N MET A 397 -34.98 27.42 -16.15
CA MET A 397 -34.17 27.69 -17.33
C MET A 397 -33.63 26.41 -17.94
N GLY A 398 -33.01 25.52 -17.15
CA GLY A 398 -32.52 24.22 -17.60
C GLY A 398 -33.62 23.35 -18.23
N LYS A 399 -34.80 23.27 -17.60
CA LYS A 399 -35.97 22.54 -18.12
C LYS A 399 -36.50 23.14 -19.40
N ALA A 400 -36.49 24.47 -19.54
CA ALA A 400 -36.92 25.14 -20.77
C ALA A 400 -35.93 24.90 -21.90
N ILE A 401 -34.62 25.04 -21.66
CA ILE A 401 -33.56 24.75 -22.64
C ILE A 401 -33.67 23.30 -23.09
N ALA A 402 -33.72 22.34 -22.17
CA ALA A 402 -33.83 20.91 -22.48
C ALA A 402 -35.06 20.62 -23.37
N ARG A 403 -36.24 21.15 -23.01
CA ARG A 403 -37.45 20.99 -23.83
C ARG A 403 -37.30 21.58 -25.23
N PHE A 404 -36.69 22.76 -25.34
CA PHE A 404 -36.50 23.43 -26.61
C PHE A 404 -35.52 22.67 -27.51
N VAL A 405 -34.32 22.38 -27.04
CA VAL A 405 -33.27 21.74 -27.87
C VAL A 405 -33.56 20.26 -28.13
N CYS A 406 -33.97 19.50 -27.11
CA CYS A 406 -34.25 18.07 -27.28
C CYS A 406 -35.60 17.83 -27.96
N GLY A 407 -36.62 18.62 -27.66
CA GLY A 407 -37.95 18.48 -28.24
C GLY A 407 -37.99 18.87 -29.73
N SER A 408 -37.38 19.99 -30.11
CA SER A 408 -37.37 20.46 -31.51
C SER A 408 -36.53 19.57 -32.42
N ARG A 409 -35.36 19.12 -31.94
CA ARG A 409 -34.40 18.30 -32.71
C ARG A 409 -34.60 16.79 -32.51
N ARG A 410 -35.60 16.36 -31.72
CA ARG A 410 -35.88 14.95 -31.34
C ARG A 410 -34.67 14.22 -30.73
N LEU A 411 -33.88 14.94 -29.95
CA LEU A 411 -32.69 14.42 -29.27
C LEU A 411 -33.08 13.80 -27.93
N LEU A 412 -32.40 12.73 -27.54
CA LEU A 412 -32.44 12.20 -26.17
C LEU A 412 -31.44 12.96 -25.31
N LEU A 413 -31.90 13.58 -24.22
CA LEU A 413 -31.03 14.13 -23.19
C LEU A 413 -30.48 13.00 -22.32
N VAL A 414 -29.16 12.89 -22.22
CA VAL A 414 -28.45 11.94 -21.36
C VAL A 414 -27.72 12.72 -20.28
N ILE A 415 -28.10 12.54 -19.02
CA ILE A 415 -27.49 13.22 -17.86
C ILE A 415 -26.65 12.20 -17.11
N VAL A 416 -25.34 12.44 -17.02
CA VAL A 416 -24.41 11.57 -16.30
C VAL A 416 -24.09 12.20 -14.94
N LEU A 417 -24.43 11.50 -13.87
CA LEU A 417 -24.11 11.86 -12.50
C LEU A 417 -22.83 11.12 -12.05
N ASP A 418 -21.67 11.64 -12.42
CA ASP A 418 -20.39 10.93 -12.31
C ASP A 418 -19.72 11.13 -10.93
N ASN A 419 -18.78 10.24 -10.57
CA ASN A 419 -18.07 10.19 -9.28
C ASN A 419 -18.95 10.01 -8.03
N CYS A 420 -20.21 9.58 -8.16
CA CYS A 420 -21.04 9.15 -7.03
C CYS A 420 -20.34 8.06 -6.17
N ASP A 421 -19.54 7.22 -6.82
CA ASP A 421 -18.82 6.10 -6.22
C ASP A 421 -17.60 6.52 -5.38
N LYS A 422 -17.32 7.80 -5.13
CA LYS A 422 -16.20 8.23 -4.27
C LYS A 422 -16.62 8.61 -2.85
N ARG A 423 -17.92 8.71 -2.61
CA ARG A 423 -18.51 9.13 -1.34
C ARG A 423 -18.79 7.95 -0.39
N SER A 424 -19.05 8.22 0.89
CA SER A 424 -19.47 7.24 1.89
C SER A 424 -20.83 6.61 1.53
N ARG A 425 -21.23 5.53 2.22
CA ARG A 425 -22.53 4.88 1.99
C ARG A 425 -23.70 5.86 2.16
N ASP A 426 -23.71 6.61 3.26
CA ASP A 426 -24.83 7.50 3.59
C ASP A 426 -24.92 8.66 2.57
N GLU A 427 -23.78 9.16 2.09
CA GLU A 427 -23.74 10.13 0.99
C GLU A 427 -24.16 9.53 -0.36
N GLN A 428 -23.84 8.26 -0.64
CA GLN A 428 -24.32 7.58 -1.85
C GLN A 428 -25.85 7.43 -1.83
N LEU A 429 -26.46 7.21 -0.66
CA LEU A 429 -27.91 7.20 -0.50
C LEU A 429 -28.53 8.56 -0.88
N THR A 430 -27.92 9.66 -0.45
CA THR A 430 -28.31 11.02 -0.86
C THR A 430 -28.21 11.23 -2.38
N MET A 431 -27.17 10.66 -3.02
CA MET A 431 -27.01 10.78 -4.48
C MET A 431 -28.07 9.99 -5.27
N PHE A 432 -28.64 8.93 -4.71
CA PHE A 432 -29.79 8.27 -5.32
C PHE A 432 -31.04 9.14 -5.30
N GLN A 433 -31.28 9.84 -4.20
CA GLN A 433 -32.38 10.81 -4.10
C GLN A 433 -32.20 11.95 -5.11
N LEU A 434 -30.95 12.39 -5.31
CA LEU A 434 -30.61 13.37 -6.34
C LEU A 434 -30.89 12.84 -7.75
N ALA A 435 -30.51 11.59 -8.06
CA ALA A 435 -30.77 10.98 -9.36
C ALA A 435 -32.27 10.87 -9.68
N HIS A 436 -33.10 10.53 -8.68
CA HIS A 436 -34.55 10.52 -8.82
C HIS A 436 -35.13 11.91 -9.03
N TRP A 437 -34.67 12.89 -8.27
CA TRP A 437 -35.10 14.26 -8.47
C TRP A 437 -34.77 14.75 -9.90
N VAL A 438 -33.57 14.43 -10.42
CA VAL A 438 -33.23 14.74 -11.82
C VAL A 438 -34.15 13.99 -12.79
N GLN A 439 -34.51 12.74 -12.51
CA GLN A 439 -35.43 11.93 -13.32
C GLN A 439 -36.85 12.53 -13.38
N ASP A 440 -37.33 13.09 -12.27
CA ASP A 440 -38.66 13.70 -12.18
C ASP A 440 -38.70 15.08 -12.84
N GLU A 441 -37.63 15.87 -12.71
CA GLU A 441 -37.57 17.23 -13.23
C GLU A 441 -37.15 17.33 -14.70
N PHE A 442 -36.24 16.45 -15.16
CA PHE A 442 -35.68 16.45 -16.50
C PHE A 442 -36.09 15.22 -17.29
N ARG A 443 -36.70 15.44 -18.45
CA ARG A 443 -37.08 14.38 -19.37
C ARG A 443 -35.86 13.87 -20.14
N GLY A 444 -35.15 12.91 -19.55
CA GLY A 444 -33.93 12.34 -20.12
C GLY A 444 -33.58 10.96 -19.55
N LEU A 445 -32.48 10.40 -20.01
CA LEU A 445 -31.87 9.18 -19.47
C LEU A 445 -30.79 9.58 -18.46
N ILE A 446 -30.88 9.07 -17.23
CA ILE A 446 -29.90 9.34 -16.18
C ILE A 446 -28.92 8.18 -16.14
N VAL A 447 -27.62 8.46 -16.27
CA VAL A 447 -26.56 7.46 -16.11
C VAL A 447 -25.93 7.67 -14.74
N LEU A 448 -26.02 6.65 -13.88
CA LEU A 448 -25.51 6.67 -12.52
C LEU A 448 -24.46 5.57 -12.30
N PRO A 449 -23.16 5.92 -12.31
CA PRO A 449 -22.08 5.02 -11.93
C PRO A 449 -22.10 4.70 -10.43
N LEU A 450 -21.99 3.42 -10.07
CA LEU A 450 -22.04 2.92 -8.69
C LEU A 450 -20.95 1.90 -8.38
N ARG A 451 -20.66 1.72 -7.07
CA ARG A 451 -19.84 0.61 -6.59
C ARG A 451 -20.62 -0.70 -6.66
N ASP A 452 -19.91 -1.79 -6.94
CA ASP A 452 -20.42 -3.16 -6.93
C ASP A 452 -20.95 -3.58 -5.57
N VAL A 453 -20.21 -3.32 -4.50
CA VAL A 453 -20.64 -3.65 -3.13
C VAL A 453 -21.91 -2.89 -2.73
N THR A 454 -22.00 -1.59 -3.03
CA THR A 454 -23.19 -0.78 -2.73
C THR A 454 -24.43 -1.33 -3.43
N TYR A 455 -24.31 -1.68 -4.71
CA TYR A 455 -25.42 -2.26 -5.46
C TYR A 455 -25.85 -3.62 -4.89
N ASP A 456 -24.90 -4.53 -4.63
CA ASP A 456 -25.24 -5.87 -4.16
C ASP A 456 -25.93 -5.87 -2.79
N LEU A 457 -25.56 -4.95 -1.89
CA LEU A 457 -26.19 -4.78 -0.58
C LEU A 457 -27.58 -4.14 -0.67
N HIS A 458 -27.74 -3.10 -1.50
CA HIS A 458 -28.94 -2.24 -1.48
C HIS A 458 -29.87 -2.41 -2.68
N ARG A 459 -29.63 -3.34 -3.61
CA ARG A 459 -30.49 -3.58 -4.78
C ARG A 459 -31.97 -3.91 -4.45
N HIS A 460 -32.25 -4.26 -3.20
CA HIS A 460 -33.60 -4.57 -2.71
C HIS A 460 -34.19 -3.43 -1.88
N ASP A 461 -33.39 -2.41 -1.58
CA ASP A 461 -33.81 -1.25 -0.82
C ASP A 461 -34.25 -0.14 -1.79
N PRO A 462 -35.29 0.63 -1.44
CA PRO A 462 -35.59 1.85 -2.15
C PRO A 462 -34.40 2.82 -2.11
N PRO A 463 -34.02 3.43 -3.24
CA PRO A 463 -34.74 3.48 -4.52
C PRO A 463 -34.19 2.54 -5.62
N LEU A 464 -33.18 1.72 -5.32
CA LEU A 464 -32.52 0.82 -6.29
C LEU A 464 -33.40 -0.36 -6.72
N ASP A 465 -34.40 -0.70 -5.92
CA ASP A 465 -35.44 -1.69 -6.21
C ASP A 465 -36.27 -1.37 -7.47
N THR A 466 -36.38 -0.08 -7.83
CA THR A 466 -37.12 0.38 -9.02
C THR A 466 -36.33 0.26 -10.33
N ALA A 467 -35.00 0.09 -10.26
CA ALA A 467 -34.15 0.00 -11.44
C ALA A 467 -34.42 -1.31 -12.22
N LEU A 468 -34.92 -1.20 -13.45
CA LEU A 468 -35.17 -2.38 -14.28
C LEU A 468 -33.85 -3.10 -14.60
N LYS A 469 -33.82 -4.43 -14.41
CA LYS A 469 -32.63 -5.28 -14.65
C LYS A 469 -31.96 -5.06 -16.02
N GLN A 470 -32.72 -4.64 -17.03
CA GLN A 470 -32.22 -4.37 -18.38
C GLN A 470 -31.35 -3.11 -18.49
N PHE A 471 -31.39 -2.21 -17.49
CA PHE A 471 -30.62 -0.97 -17.43
C PHE A 471 -29.45 -1.03 -16.43
N VAL A 472 -29.15 -2.22 -15.91
CA VAL A 472 -28.02 -2.42 -14.98
C VAL A 472 -26.90 -3.15 -15.70
N PHE A 473 -25.77 -2.47 -15.87
CA PHE A 473 -24.60 -2.99 -16.56
C PHE A 473 -23.40 -3.03 -15.62
N ARG A 474 -22.60 -4.09 -15.74
CA ARG A 474 -21.38 -4.26 -14.96
C ARG A 474 -20.14 -3.98 -15.82
N ILE A 475 -19.26 -3.13 -15.29
CA ILE A 475 -17.95 -2.82 -15.87
C ILE A 475 -16.86 -3.49 -15.03
N GLU A 476 -16.01 -4.28 -15.69
CA GLU A 476 -14.80 -4.83 -15.08
C GLU A 476 -13.63 -3.88 -15.30
N PRO A 477 -12.68 -3.75 -14.34
CA PRO A 477 -11.45 -2.99 -14.55
C PRO A 477 -10.62 -3.63 -15.69
N PRO A 478 -10.01 -2.81 -16.56
CA PRO A 478 -9.06 -3.32 -17.55
C PRO A 478 -7.75 -3.78 -16.86
N PRO A 479 -6.98 -4.69 -17.48
CA PRO A 479 -5.67 -5.07 -16.97
C PRO A 479 -4.74 -3.85 -16.90
N PHE A 480 -4.15 -3.62 -15.72
CA PHE A 480 -3.26 -2.47 -15.51
C PHE A 480 -2.08 -2.46 -16.49
N SER A 481 -1.47 -3.61 -16.73
CA SER A 481 -0.35 -3.78 -17.67
C SER A 481 -0.69 -3.25 -19.06
N GLU A 482 -1.88 -3.57 -19.58
CA GLU A 482 -2.37 -3.09 -20.87
C GLU A 482 -2.62 -1.59 -20.86
N VAL A 483 -3.23 -1.05 -19.79
CA VAL A 483 -3.45 0.40 -19.66
C VAL A 483 -2.13 1.15 -19.63
N LEU A 484 -1.18 0.71 -18.80
CA LEU A 484 0.14 1.34 -18.68
C LEU A 484 0.86 1.32 -20.03
N GLN A 485 0.86 0.19 -20.75
CA GLN A 485 1.46 0.12 -22.09
C GLN A 485 0.80 1.09 -23.08
N ALA A 486 -0.53 1.19 -23.07
CA ALA A 486 -1.24 2.10 -23.95
C ALA A 486 -0.91 3.57 -23.65
N ARG A 487 -0.83 3.92 -22.36
CA ARG A 487 -0.46 5.26 -21.87
C ARG A 487 0.97 5.61 -22.24
N VAL A 488 1.91 4.72 -21.99
CA VAL A 488 3.32 4.90 -22.38
C VAL A 488 3.46 5.02 -23.90
N ARG A 489 2.77 4.18 -24.70
CA ARG A 489 2.80 4.31 -26.17
C ARG A 489 2.23 5.64 -26.66
N LEU A 490 1.18 6.15 -26.02
CA LEU A 490 0.63 7.47 -26.34
C LEU A 490 1.64 8.57 -26.03
N ALA A 491 2.27 8.54 -24.85
CA ALA A 491 3.33 9.47 -24.48
C ALA A 491 4.51 9.43 -25.45
N LEU A 492 4.97 8.24 -25.84
CA LEU A 492 6.05 8.07 -26.81
C LEU A 492 5.71 8.65 -28.20
N ARG A 493 4.44 8.55 -28.64
CA ARG A 493 3.99 9.15 -29.90
C ARG A 493 3.96 10.68 -29.83
N GLU A 494 3.54 11.23 -28.69
CA GLU A 494 3.53 12.68 -28.45
C GLU A 494 4.96 13.23 -28.42
N MET A 495 5.86 12.58 -27.65
CA MET A 495 7.30 12.85 -27.65
C MET A 495 7.90 12.84 -29.06
N SER A 496 7.53 11.86 -29.88
CA SER A 496 8.02 11.75 -31.27
C SER A 496 7.53 12.89 -32.16
N ARG A 497 6.32 13.42 -31.92
CA ARG A 497 5.80 14.60 -32.63
C ARG A 497 6.53 15.85 -32.16
N ASP A 498 6.75 16.01 -30.87
CA ASP A 498 7.38 17.21 -30.29
C ASP A 498 8.89 17.28 -30.56
N ALA A 499 9.56 16.13 -30.67
CA ALA A 499 10.97 16.04 -31.07
C ALA A 499 11.22 16.60 -32.49
N SER A 500 10.19 16.66 -33.35
CA SER A 500 10.29 17.34 -34.65
C SER A 500 10.35 18.87 -34.54
N THR A 501 10.02 19.42 -33.36
CA THR A 501 9.94 20.87 -33.08
C THR A 501 10.96 21.36 -32.03
N ALA A 502 11.45 20.50 -31.13
CA ALA A 502 12.42 20.87 -30.08
C ALA A 502 13.70 20.02 -30.17
N SER A 503 14.87 20.65 -30.36
CA SER A 503 16.13 19.94 -30.64
C SER A 503 16.93 19.53 -29.40
N THR A 504 16.74 20.17 -28.25
CA THR A 504 17.55 19.90 -27.04
C THR A 504 16.80 20.26 -25.76
N LEU A 505 16.74 19.32 -24.81
CA LEU A 505 16.26 19.49 -23.43
C LEU A 505 17.44 19.56 -22.46
N SER A 506 17.20 19.86 -21.19
CA SER A 506 18.27 19.83 -20.18
C SER A 506 17.78 19.44 -18.79
N TYR A 507 18.62 18.72 -18.03
CA TYR A 507 18.38 18.41 -16.62
C TYR A 507 19.52 18.94 -15.74
N GLN A 508 19.27 19.11 -14.45
CA GLN A 508 20.26 19.62 -13.49
C GLN A 508 20.77 18.51 -12.59
N LEU A 509 22.09 18.46 -12.42
CA LEU A 509 22.79 17.58 -11.47
C LEU A 509 22.77 18.22 -10.06
N PRO A 510 22.93 17.44 -8.97
CA PRO A 510 22.99 17.95 -7.59
C PRO A 510 24.05 19.01 -7.32
N ASN A 511 25.08 19.09 -8.16
CA ASN A 511 26.13 20.12 -8.11
C ASN A 511 25.76 21.41 -8.87
N GLY A 512 24.54 21.52 -9.41
CA GLY A 512 24.04 22.69 -10.14
C GLY A 512 24.35 22.71 -11.63
N MET A 513 25.08 21.72 -12.16
CA MET A 513 25.41 21.64 -13.59
C MET A 513 24.17 21.27 -14.41
N ARG A 514 24.00 21.94 -15.56
CA ARG A 514 22.94 21.67 -16.52
C ARG A 514 23.47 20.78 -17.64
N VAL A 515 22.92 19.58 -17.78
CA VAL A 515 23.26 18.62 -18.85
C VAL A 515 22.19 18.73 -19.93
N SER A 516 22.59 19.08 -21.15
CA SER A 516 21.71 19.14 -22.31
C SER A 516 21.67 17.80 -23.05
N TYR A 517 20.48 17.38 -23.50
CA TYR A 517 20.25 16.10 -24.17
C TYR A 517 19.16 16.20 -25.25
N PRO A 518 19.19 15.37 -26.31
CA PRO A 518 18.14 15.34 -27.32
C PRO A 518 16.77 14.94 -26.75
N ALA A 519 15.67 15.54 -27.22
CA ALA A 519 14.31 15.24 -26.74
C ALA A 519 13.93 13.74 -26.90
N GLU A 520 14.51 13.07 -27.89
CA GLU A 520 14.39 11.62 -28.14
C GLU A 520 14.86 10.73 -26.98
N ASP A 521 15.76 11.18 -26.10
CA ASP A 521 16.23 10.35 -24.97
C ASP A 521 15.13 10.17 -23.88
N GLN A 522 14.12 11.05 -23.82
CA GLN A 522 12.97 10.88 -22.90
C GLN A 522 12.22 9.56 -23.16
N ALA A 523 12.14 9.17 -24.44
CA ALA A 523 11.49 7.93 -24.87
C ALA A 523 12.26 6.69 -24.37
N LEU A 524 13.60 6.76 -24.36
CA LEU A 524 14.46 5.66 -23.92
C LEU A 524 14.29 5.36 -22.42
N TYR A 525 14.15 6.41 -21.62
CA TYR A 525 13.92 6.29 -20.17
C TYR A 525 12.57 5.68 -19.84
N LEU A 526 11.49 6.21 -20.43
CA LEU A 526 10.15 5.68 -20.19
C LEU A 526 10.05 4.22 -20.66
N ALA A 527 10.69 3.88 -21.78
CA ALA A 527 10.78 2.51 -22.28
C ALA A 527 11.57 1.58 -21.35
N SER A 528 12.71 2.05 -20.80
CA SER A 528 13.51 1.28 -19.85
C SER A 528 12.80 1.06 -18.52
N ILE A 529 12.13 2.09 -17.97
CA ILE A 529 11.30 1.94 -16.76
C ILE A 529 10.23 0.90 -17.01
N LEU A 530 9.47 1.03 -18.10
CA LEU A 530 8.43 0.07 -18.45
C LEU A 530 9.01 -1.34 -18.56
N ARG A 531 10.13 -1.52 -19.25
CA ARG A 531 10.83 -2.80 -19.38
C ARG A 531 11.26 -3.35 -18.02
N SER A 532 11.74 -2.50 -17.12
CA SER A 532 12.18 -2.87 -15.79
C SER A 532 11.05 -3.36 -14.90
N LEU A 533 9.88 -2.70 -14.99
CA LEU A 533 8.67 -3.14 -14.29
C LEU A 533 8.20 -4.52 -14.79
N TYR A 534 8.32 -4.80 -16.10
CA TYR A 534 7.98 -6.11 -16.68
C TYR A 534 9.04 -7.19 -16.45
N ALA A 535 10.33 -6.84 -16.39
CA ALA A 535 11.39 -7.82 -16.16
C ALA A 535 11.27 -8.48 -14.78
N HIS A 536 10.76 -7.72 -13.80
CA HIS A 536 10.53 -8.16 -12.42
C HIS A 536 9.05 -8.43 -12.12
N ASP A 537 8.29 -8.86 -13.15
CA ASP A 537 6.83 -8.86 -13.16
C ASP A 537 6.22 -9.41 -11.87
N ARG A 538 6.76 -10.51 -11.33
CA ARG A 538 6.19 -11.13 -10.12
C ARG A 538 6.10 -10.17 -8.93
N PHE A 539 7.19 -9.49 -8.55
CA PHE A 539 7.19 -8.59 -7.40
C PHE A 539 6.48 -7.27 -7.72
N VAL A 540 6.78 -6.67 -8.88
CA VAL A 540 6.23 -5.37 -9.26
C VAL A 540 4.72 -5.45 -9.47
N ARG A 541 4.24 -6.49 -10.15
CA ARG A 541 2.80 -6.72 -10.35
C ARG A 541 2.10 -7.08 -9.05
N GLN A 542 2.74 -7.87 -8.16
CA GLN A 542 2.22 -8.08 -6.80
C GLN A 542 2.01 -6.75 -6.10
N VAL A 543 3.02 -5.89 -6.07
CA VAL A 543 2.94 -4.62 -5.36
C VAL A 543 1.99 -3.65 -6.07
N MET A 544 2.21 -3.31 -7.34
CA MET A 544 1.42 -2.30 -8.05
C MET A 544 -0.01 -2.74 -8.29
N THR A 545 -0.25 -3.95 -8.81
CA THR A 545 -1.63 -4.42 -9.08
C THR A 545 -2.34 -4.83 -7.79
N GLY A 546 -1.59 -5.32 -6.81
CA GLY A 546 -2.13 -5.68 -5.51
C GLY A 546 -2.55 -4.49 -4.64
N LEU A 547 -1.66 -3.49 -4.52
CA LEU A 547 -1.91 -2.25 -3.79
C LEU A 547 -3.02 -1.42 -4.44
N ALA A 548 -2.94 -1.25 -5.75
CA ALA A 548 -3.99 -0.57 -6.49
C ALA A 548 -5.30 -1.37 -6.52
N GLY A 549 -5.21 -2.69 -6.37
CA GLY A 549 -6.32 -3.62 -6.50
C GLY A 549 -6.95 -3.52 -7.89
N ARG A 550 -8.12 -2.89 -7.97
CA ARG A 550 -8.84 -2.63 -9.22
C ARG A 550 -8.82 -1.15 -9.61
N ASP A 551 -8.11 -0.32 -8.87
CA ASP A 551 -7.98 1.10 -9.12
C ASP A 551 -6.79 1.41 -10.02
N VAL A 552 -7.04 1.41 -11.33
CA VAL A 552 -6.02 1.73 -12.33
C VAL A 552 -5.44 3.13 -12.13
N ARG A 553 -6.18 4.08 -11.53
CA ARG A 553 -5.68 5.44 -11.27
C ARG A 553 -4.55 5.39 -10.25
N LEU A 554 -4.77 4.72 -9.12
CA LEU A 554 -3.76 4.57 -8.08
C LEU A 554 -2.51 3.86 -8.62
N ALA A 555 -2.67 2.85 -9.49
CA ALA A 555 -1.53 2.19 -10.12
C ALA A 555 -0.71 3.13 -11.04
N LEU A 556 -1.38 4.03 -11.77
CA LEU A 556 -0.72 5.04 -12.60
C LEU A 556 -0.05 6.14 -11.76
N GLU A 557 -0.61 6.49 -10.60
CA GLU A 557 0.01 7.41 -9.64
C GLU A 557 1.31 6.81 -9.07
N ILE A 558 1.29 5.55 -8.61
CA ILE A 558 2.49 4.83 -8.16
C ILE A 558 3.54 4.77 -9.30
N PHE A 559 3.11 4.56 -10.55
CA PHE A 559 4.00 4.58 -11.70
C PHE A 559 4.66 5.95 -11.91
N LEU A 560 3.91 7.05 -11.83
CA LEU A 560 4.47 8.40 -11.97
C LEU A 560 5.46 8.71 -10.85
N GLU A 561 5.14 8.34 -9.61
CA GLU A 561 6.04 8.51 -8.47
C GLU A 561 7.30 7.64 -8.60
N PHE A 562 7.18 6.46 -9.22
CA PHE A 562 8.33 5.63 -9.57
C PHE A 562 9.25 6.37 -10.55
N CYS A 563 8.70 6.98 -11.60
CA CYS A 563 9.47 7.79 -12.56
C CYS A 563 10.14 8.99 -11.91
N LEU A 564 9.55 9.58 -10.87
CA LEU A 564 10.10 10.74 -10.14
C LEU A 564 11.15 10.37 -9.09
N SER A 565 11.28 9.09 -8.74
CA SER A 565 12.00 8.69 -7.54
C SER A 565 13.48 9.07 -7.59
N GLY A 566 13.96 9.74 -6.53
CA GLY A 566 15.37 10.07 -6.33
C GLY A 566 16.27 8.85 -6.05
N HIS A 567 15.69 7.66 -5.89
CA HIS A 567 16.44 6.41 -5.79
C HIS A 567 16.96 5.90 -7.14
N ILE A 568 16.45 6.43 -8.26
CA ILE A 568 17.00 6.20 -9.60
C ILE A 568 18.11 7.23 -9.82
N GLY A 569 19.34 6.81 -9.53
CA GLY A 569 20.53 7.64 -9.65
C GLY A 569 20.89 8.00 -11.08
N GLU A 570 21.77 9.00 -11.23
CA GLU A 570 22.27 9.46 -12.52
C GLU A 570 23.05 8.37 -13.28
N ASP A 571 23.70 7.46 -12.55
CA ASP A 571 24.39 6.31 -13.10
C ASP A 571 23.43 5.33 -13.81
N GLU A 572 22.25 5.10 -13.23
CA GLU A 572 21.19 4.31 -13.84
C GLU A 572 20.61 5.02 -15.08
N ILE A 573 20.35 6.33 -14.99
CA ILE A 573 19.89 7.15 -16.14
C ILE A 573 20.93 7.10 -17.27
N TYR A 574 22.22 7.18 -16.94
CA TYR A 574 23.28 7.04 -17.92
C TYR A 574 23.30 5.66 -18.57
N LYS A 575 23.20 4.57 -17.79
CA LYS A 575 23.12 3.20 -18.34
C LYS A 575 21.93 3.06 -19.28
N ILE A 576 20.77 3.60 -18.90
CA ILE A 576 19.57 3.64 -19.75
C ILE A 576 19.88 4.28 -21.10
N ARG A 577 20.51 5.45 -21.11
CA ARG A 577 20.85 6.15 -22.35
C ARG A 577 21.91 5.40 -23.15
N PHE A 578 22.97 4.96 -22.49
CA PHE A 578 24.09 4.26 -23.12
C PHE A 578 23.65 2.96 -23.80
N PHE A 579 22.73 2.22 -23.18
CA PHE A 579 22.15 1.00 -23.74
C PHE A 579 20.86 1.27 -24.53
N GLU A 580 20.60 2.50 -24.99
CA GLU A 580 19.46 2.86 -25.85
C GLU A 580 18.11 2.35 -25.31
N GLY A 581 17.87 2.54 -24.01
CA GLY A 581 16.65 2.14 -23.32
C GLY A 581 16.53 0.62 -23.07
N GLN A 582 17.55 -0.17 -23.39
CA GLN A 582 17.55 -1.63 -23.18
C GLN A 582 17.97 -2.04 -21.77
N HIS A 583 18.59 -1.13 -21.01
CA HIS A 583 18.95 -1.37 -19.61
C HIS A 583 17.72 -1.69 -18.76
N VAL A 584 17.86 -2.67 -17.88
CA VAL A 584 16.83 -3.09 -16.93
C VAL A 584 17.31 -2.75 -15.54
N LEU A 585 16.54 -1.94 -14.81
CA LEU A 585 16.86 -1.58 -13.43
C LEU A 585 16.91 -2.84 -12.56
N PRO A 586 17.92 -2.98 -11.67
CA PRO A 586 17.97 -4.05 -10.69
C PRO A 586 16.73 -4.11 -9.80
N LEU A 587 16.33 -5.33 -9.40
CA LEU A 587 15.16 -5.54 -8.53
C LEU A 587 15.27 -4.77 -7.21
N SER A 588 16.47 -4.65 -6.65
CA SER A 588 16.73 -3.92 -5.41
C SER A 588 16.42 -2.42 -5.53
N ILE A 589 16.69 -1.81 -6.69
CA ILE A 589 16.32 -0.41 -6.96
C ILE A 589 14.80 -0.31 -7.08
N VAL A 590 14.18 -1.19 -7.85
CA VAL A 590 12.72 -1.21 -8.04
C VAL A 590 11.98 -1.37 -6.71
N ALA A 591 12.42 -2.31 -5.87
CA ALA A 591 11.87 -2.53 -4.54
C ALA A 591 12.07 -1.33 -3.62
N ARG A 592 13.26 -0.71 -3.64
CA ARG A 592 13.55 0.49 -2.85
C ARG A 592 12.59 1.63 -3.18
N VAL A 593 12.35 1.89 -4.46
CA VAL A 593 11.41 2.91 -4.93
C VAL A 593 10.00 2.62 -4.43
N LEU A 594 9.49 1.39 -4.61
CA LEU A 594 8.13 1.02 -4.21
C LEU A 594 7.93 1.01 -2.68
N LEU A 595 8.98 0.74 -1.90
CA LEU A 595 8.92 0.74 -0.43
C LEU A 595 9.02 2.15 0.15
N ARG A 596 9.86 3.02 -0.42
CA ARG A 596 10.28 4.29 0.21
C ARG A 596 9.83 5.54 -0.53
N MET A 597 9.34 5.43 -1.76
CA MET A 597 8.91 6.55 -2.59
C MET A 597 10.04 7.57 -2.79
N SER A 598 9.87 8.81 -2.30
CA SER A 598 10.91 9.84 -2.26
C SER A 598 11.75 9.80 -0.98
N ARG A 599 11.36 9.06 0.05
CA ARG A 599 12.02 9.08 1.36
C ARG A 599 13.32 8.29 1.35
N ARG A 600 14.29 8.74 2.15
CA ARG A 600 15.52 7.98 2.40
C ARG A 600 15.26 6.76 3.28
N PHE A 601 14.51 6.95 4.36
CA PHE A 601 14.17 5.90 5.32
C PHE A 601 12.75 5.44 5.11
N TYR A 602 12.52 4.14 5.29
CA TYR A 602 11.18 3.57 5.24
C TYR A 602 10.32 4.07 6.41
N ASP A 603 9.06 4.39 6.12
CA ASP A 603 8.05 4.74 7.11
C ASP A 603 6.70 4.14 6.67
N GLY A 604 6.26 3.12 7.39
CA GLY A 604 5.04 2.39 7.08
C GLY A 604 3.75 3.22 7.27
N ARG A 605 3.84 4.42 7.85
CA ARG A 605 2.68 5.33 8.01
C ARG A 605 2.42 6.15 6.75
N VAL A 606 3.46 6.43 5.97
CA VAL A 606 3.37 7.29 4.78
C VAL A 606 3.43 6.48 3.49
N GLY A 607 4.31 5.48 3.40
CA GLY A 607 4.45 4.66 2.20
C GLY A 607 3.22 3.78 1.91
N TYR A 608 3.01 3.39 0.66
CA TYR A 608 1.90 2.50 0.27
C TYR A 608 2.01 1.11 0.89
N LEU A 609 3.23 0.61 1.04
CA LEU A 609 3.51 -0.65 1.72
C LEU A 609 3.60 -0.44 3.22
N LYS A 610 2.69 -1.05 3.96
CA LYS A 610 2.53 -0.91 5.41
C LYS A 610 3.38 -1.94 6.15
N ASN A 611 3.89 -1.55 7.32
CA ASN A 611 4.64 -2.44 8.19
C ASN A 611 3.66 -3.33 8.98
N ILE A 612 3.52 -4.60 8.59
CA ILE A 612 2.60 -5.54 9.25
C ILE A 612 3.20 -6.24 10.47
N VAL A 613 4.45 -5.95 10.81
CA VAL A 613 5.14 -6.46 12.00
C VAL A 613 5.41 -5.36 13.05
N GLN A 614 4.76 -4.21 12.90
CA GLN A 614 4.85 -3.09 13.83
C GLN A 614 4.05 -3.39 15.11
N CYS A 615 4.52 -2.84 16.25
CA CYS A 615 3.82 -2.89 17.53
C CYS A 615 3.64 -1.48 18.13
N GLU A 616 2.85 -1.36 19.20
CA GLU A 616 2.75 -0.13 19.99
C GLU A 616 3.59 -0.24 21.27
N PRO A 617 4.64 0.59 21.44
CA PRO A 617 5.54 0.50 22.58
C PRO A 617 4.86 0.82 23.92
N ASN A 618 3.75 1.56 23.90
CA ASN A 618 3.02 1.95 25.12
C ASN A 618 2.05 0.89 25.64
N ASP A 619 1.83 -0.20 24.90
CA ASP A 619 1.01 -1.31 25.37
C ASP A 619 1.62 -2.00 26.60
N ALA A 620 0.76 -2.62 27.41
CA ALA A 620 1.19 -3.40 28.56
C ALA A 620 2.23 -4.47 28.19
N LEU A 621 2.06 -5.09 27.02
CA LEU A 621 3.08 -5.88 26.33
C LEU A 621 2.93 -5.64 24.82
N PRO A 622 3.92 -5.02 24.16
CA PRO A 622 3.88 -4.75 22.73
C PRO A 622 3.73 -6.01 21.88
N ASP A 623 2.82 -5.95 20.90
CA ASP A 623 2.42 -7.06 20.04
C ASP A 623 2.82 -6.80 18.58
N HIS A 624 3.80 -7.55 18.08
CA HIS A 624 4.29 -7.43 16.70
C HIS A 624 3.41 -8.12 15.65
N PHE A 625 2.46 -8.94 16.06
CA PHE A 625 1.80 -9.88 15.15
C PHE A 625 0.33 -9.57 14.91
N ALA A 626 -0.25 -8.60 15.62
CA ALA A 626 -1.67 -8.25 15.51
C ALA A 626 -2.11 -7.98 14.06
N ARG A 627 -1.36 -7.17 13.29
CA ARG A 627 -1.70 -6.90 11.87
C ARG A 627 -1.59 -8.17 11.02
N LEU A 628 -0.51 -8.92 11.20
CA LEU A 628 -0.26 -10.17 10.48
C LEU A 628 -1.38 -11.18 10.71
N THR A 629 -1.79 -11.42 11.96
CA THR A 629 -2.82 -12.40 12.30
C THR A 629 -4.21 -11.97 11.88
N ILE A 630 -4.54 -10.67 11.93
CA ILE A 630 -5.78 -10.12 11.36
C ILE A 630 -5.88 -10.44 9.87
N LEU A 631 -4.83 -10.14 9.09
CA LEU A 631 -4.82 -10.39 7.65
C LEU A 631 -4.88 -11.90 7.35
N GLN A 632 -4.13 -12.72 8.10
CA GLN A 632 -4.18 -14.19 7.95
C GLN A 632 -5.58 -14.74 8.26
N TRP A 633 -6.27 -14.24 9.28
CA TRP A 633 -7.60 -14.71 9.66
C TRP A 633 -8.63 -14.50 8.56
N TYR A 634 -8.63 -13.32 7.93
CA TYR A 634 -9.49 -13.03 6.78
C TYR A 634 -9.08 -13.80 5.52
N SER A 635 -7.77 -13.91 5.25
CA SER A 635 -7.24 -14.65 4.09
C SER A 635 -7.74 -16.09 4.03
N GLN A 636 -7.86 -16.74 5.18
CA GLN A 636 -8.36 -18.12 5.29
C GLN A 636 -9.86 -18.26 5.02
N ARG A 637 -10.60 -17.16 5.11
CA ARG A 637 -12.06 -17.10 5.07
C ARG A 637 -12.60 -16.43 3.82
N VAL A 638 -11.74 -16.09 2.86
CA VAL A 638 -12.10 -15.42 1.59
C VAL A 638 -13.21 -16.16 0.84
N GLN A 639 -13.18 -17.50 0.83
CA GLN A 639 -14.17 -18.34 0.11
C GLN A 639 -15.34 -18.80 1.00
N THR A 640 -15.36 -18.42 2.27
CA THR A 640 -16.41 -18.83 3.21
C THR A 640 -17.47 -17.73 3.32
N LYS A 641 -18.75 -18.13 3.36
CA LYS A 641 -19.87 -17.19 3.53
C LYS A 641 -20.03 -16.82 4.99
N GLY A 642 -20.06 -15.53 5.28
CA GLY A 642 -20.43 -15.04 6.61
C GLY A 642 -21.93 -14.83 6.77
N PRO A 643 -22.35 -14.15 7.86
CA PRO A 643 -23.76 -14.02 8.26
C PRO A 643 -24.67 -13.36 7.22
N ALA A 644 -24.15 -12.42 6.42
CA ALA A 644 -24.91 -11.77 5.34
C ALA A 644 -24.99 -12.61 4.05
N GLY A 645 -24.44 -13.82 4.03
CA GLY A 645 -24.44 -14.69 2.86
C GLY A 645 -23.48 -14.27 1.73
N VAL A 646 -22.68 -13.21 1.95
CA VAL A 646 -21.62 -12.76 1.05
C VAL A 646 -20.30 -13.45 1.42
N GLU A 647 -19.58 -13.95 0.42
CA GLU A 647 -18.28 -14.61 0.63
C GLU A 647 -17.21 -13.61 1.11
N GLY A 648 -16.40 -14.05 2.07
CA GLY A 648 -15.27 -13.29 2.61
C GLY A 648 -15.62 -12.24 3.66
N PHE A 649 -16.87 -11.80 3.76
CA PHE A 649 -17.33 -10.87 4.80
C PHE A 649 -17.69 -11.60 6.08
N HIS A 650 -17.03 -11.26 7.18
CA HIS A 650 -17.27 -11.84 8.50
C HIS A 650 -17.38 -10.75 9.56
N ARG A 651 -18.08 -11.05 10.66
CA ARG A 651 -18.22 -10.09 11.76
C ARG A 651 -16.87 -9.86 12.42
N THR A 652 -16.56 -8.60 12.68
CA THR A 652 -15.33 -8.21 13.37
C THR A 652 -15.26 -8.77 14.79
N ILE A 653 -16.39 -8.97 15.48
CA ILE A 653 -16.41 -9.66 16.79
C ILE A 653 -15.92 -11.12 16.72
N ASP A 654 -16.18 -11.83 15.62
CA ASP A 654 -15.72 -13.21 15.46
C ASP A 654 -14.18 -13.25 15.29
N LEU A 655 -13.62 -12.27 14.56
CA LEU A 655 -12.17 -12.05 14.47
C LEU A 655 -11.56 -11.74 15.85
N ILE A 656 -12.16 -10.79 16.59
CA ILE A 656 -11.66 -10.37 17.90
C ILE A 656 -11.64 -11.56 18.85
N ARG A 657 -12.73 -12.33 18.92
CA ARG A 657 -12.80 -13.56 19.73
C ARG A 657 -11.69 -14.54 19.38
N ASP A 658 -11.56 -14.88 18.09
CA ASP A 658 -10.62 -15.90 17.65
C ASP A 658 -9.16 -15.47 17.89
N LEU A 659 -8.82 -14.19 17.70
CA LEU A 659 -7.47 -13.68 17.93
C LEU A 659 -7.16 -13.45 19.42
N SER A 660 -8.15 -13.04 20.22
CA SER A 660 -7.97 -12.91 21.68
C SER A 660 -7.73 -14.26 22.34
N ALA A 661 -8.35 -15.32 21.83
CA ALA A 661 -8.12 -16.68 22.31
C ALA A 661 -6.64 -17.12 22.14
N ILE A 662 -5.95 -16.68 21.08
CA ILE A 662 -4.54 -17.00 20.83
C ILE A 662 -3.55 -15.98 21.42
N GLY A 663 -4.05 -14.99 22.16
CA GLY A 663 -3.25 -14.09 22.97
C GLY A 663 -2.93 -12.72 22.38
N HIS A 664 -3.79 -12.24 21.50
CA HIS A 664 -3.85 -10.83 21.14
C HIS A 664 -4.77 -10.05 22.08
N ASP A 665 -4.41 -8.80 22.35
CA ASP A 665 -5.27 -7.89 23.12
C ASP A 665 -6.44 -7.39 22.26
N ALA A 666 -7.67 -7.41 22.81
CA ALA A 666 -8.86 -7.03 22.06
C ALA A 666 -8.86 -5.56 21.61
N GLU A 667 -8.38 -4.64 22.45
CA GLU A 667 -8.27 -3.22 22.10
C GLU A 667 -7.20 -3.02 21.03
N ARG A 668 -6.08 -3.76 21.12
CA ARG A 668 -5.06 -3.77 20.07
C ARG A 668 -5.61 -4.31 18.75
N ILE A 669 -6.38 -5.39 18.76
CA ILE A 669 -7.02 -5.93 17.54
C ILE A 669 -7.92 -4.86 16.90
N ARG A 670 -8.76 -4.17 17.68
CA ARG A 670 -9.63 -3.09 17.17
C ARG A 670 -8.83 -1.95 16.56
N ALA A 671 -7.79 -1.48 17.26
CA ALA A 671 -6.93 -0.41 16.78
C ALA A 671 -6.20 -0.78 15.48
N GLU A 672 -5.63 -1.98 15.40
CA GLU A 672 -4.95 -2.45 14.18
C GLU A 672 -5.92 -2.77 13.05
N LEU A 673 -7.12 -3.28 13.34
CA LEU A 673 -8.17 -3.49 12.34
C LEU A 673 -8.59 -2.15 11.72
N LEU A 674 -8.81 -1.13 12.56
CA LEU A 674 -9.13 0.22 12.08
C LEU A 674 -8.00 0.79 11.23
N TYR A 675 -6.74 0.61 11.65
CA TYR A 675 -5.58 0.98 10.85
C TYR A 675 -5.58 0.26 9.49
N LEU A 676 -5.75 -1.07 9.46
CA LEU A 676 -5.78 -1.85 8.22
C LEU A 676 -6.95 -1.47 7.30
N VAL A 677 -8.09 -1.06 7.86
CA VAL A 677 -9.23 -0.53 7.09
C VAL A 677 -8.91 0.84 6.50
N ARG A 678 -8.29 1.73 7.28
CA ARG A 678 -7.84 3.05 6.81
C ARG A 678 -6.84 2.96 5.68
N GLU A 679 -5.88 2.05 5.81
CA GLU A 679 -4.82 1.82 4.83
C GLU A 679 -5.26 0.92 3.65
N GLY A 680 -6.53 0.50 3.61
CA GLY A 680 -7.11 -0.25 2.49
C GLY A 680 -6.68 -1.72 2.41
N CYS A 681 -6.04 -2.28 3.43
CA CYS A 681 -5.71 -3.70 3.54
C CYS A 681 -6.93 -4.57 3.89
N VAL A 682 -7.90 -3.98 4.59
CA VAL A 682 -9.20 -4.57 4.94
C VAL A 682 -10.28 -3.58 4.49
N VAL A 683 -11.48 -4.07 4.17
CA VAL A 683 -12.63 -3.22 3.85
C VAL A 683 -13.84 -3.66 4.67
N ALA A 684 -14.50 -2.68 5.30
CA ALA A 684 -15.75 -2.86 6.02
C ALA A 684 -16.95 -2.65 5.07
N GLU A 685 -18.08 -3.27 5.35
CA GLU A 685 -19.29 -3.24 4.50
C GLU A 685 -19.86 -1.84 4.29
N HIS A 686 -19.74 -0.96 5.30
CA HIS A 686 -20.18 0.43 5.24
C HIS A 686 -19.24 1.34 4.44
N LEU A 687 -18.08 0.82 4.00
CA LEU A 687 -17.06 1.47 3.17
C LEU A 687 -16.38 2.71 3.78
N ARG A 688 -16.76 3.12 4.99
CA ARG A 688 -15.98 4.06 5.82
C ARG A 688 -14.60 3.51 6.16
N THR A 689 -13.64 4.42 6.23
CA THR A 689 -12.21 4.13 6.54
C THR A 689 -11.79 4.63 7.93
N ASP A 690 -12.68 5.36 8.61
CA ASP A 690 -12.44 6.07 9.87
C ASP A 690 -13.07 5.39 11.10
N ALA A 691 -13.95 4.42 10.90
CA ALA A 691 -14.65 3.69 11.95
C ALA A 691 -14.88 2.22 11.56
N VAL A 692 -14.83 1.33 12.54
CA VAL A 692 -15.20 -0.09 12.44
C VAL A 692 -15.74 -0.53 13.80
N ALA A 693 -16.99 -0.97 13.87
CA ALA A 693 -17.62 -1.50 15.07
C ALA A 693 -17.54 -3.05 15.11
N ASP A 694 -17.71 -3.62 16.30
CA ASP A 694 -17.69 -5.06 16.56
C ASP A 694 -18.82 -5.83 15.81
N SER A 695 -19.91 -5.14 15.50
CA SER A 695 -21.04 -5.70 14.74
C SER A 695 -20.84 -5.70 13.24
N ASP A 696 -19.90 -4.90 12.73
CA ASP A 696 -19.73 -4.68 11.30
C ASP A 696 -19.16 -5.92 10.61
N LEU A 697 -19.49 -6.07 9.33
CA LEU A 697 -18.85 -7.05 8.47
C LEU A 697 -17.63 -6.46 7.77
N ALA A 698 -16.53 -7.20 7.76
CA ALA A 698 -15.32 -6.82 7.05
C ALA A 698 -14.66 -8.00 6.32
N LYS A 699 -13.78 -7.68 5.36
CA LYS A 699 -13.00 -8.66 4.60
C LYS A 699 -11.63 -8.13 4.20
N ILE A 700 -10.69 -9.03 3.90
CA ILE A 700 -9.38 -8.68 3.32
C ILE A 700 -9.50 -8.19 1.88
N THR A 701 -8.67 -7.21 1.51
CA THR A 701 -8.55 -6.70 0.14
C THR A 701 -7.36 -7.34 -0.59
N SER A 702 -7.19 -7.04 -1.89
CA SER A 702 -5.97 -7.41 -2.62
C SER A 702 -4.72 -6.83 -1.97
N SER A 703 -4.79 -5.59 -1.48
CA SER A 703 -3.69 -4.93 -0.77
C SER A 703 -3.29 -5.73 0.45
N GLY A 704 -4.24 -6.14 1.29
CA GLY A 704 -3.96 -6.98 2.47
C GLY A 704 -3.30 -8.31 2.12
N MET A 705 -3.73 -8.95 1.02
CA MET A 705 -3.13 -10.20 0.54
C MET A 705 -1.67 -10.02 0.10
N VAL A 706 -1.35 -8.88 -0.52
CA VAL A 706 0.01 -8.58 -0.98
C VAL A 706 0.95 -8.34 0.18
N HIS A 707 0.50 -7.64 1.22
CA HIS A 707 1.27 -7.48 2.44
C HIS A 707 1.63 -8.82 3.09
N LEU A 708 0.71 -9.81 3.09
CA LEU A 708 1.03 -11.16 3.54
C LEU A 708 2.11 -11.82 2.68
N GLN A 709 2.04 -11.67 1.35
CA GLN A 709 3.02 -12.23 0.43
C GLN A 709 4.40 -11.57 0.54
N LEU A 710 4.47 -10.32 0.98
CA LEU A 710 5.73 -9.61 1.16
C LEU A 710 6.53 -10.09 2.36
N MET A 711 5.97 -10.89 3.26
CA MET A 711 6.70 -11.47 4.40
C MET A 711 7.90 -12.32 3.97
N VAL A 712 7.91 -12.86 2.75
CA VAL A 712 9.06 -13.61 2.22
C VAL A 712 10.09 -12.73 1.51
N ASN A 713 9.82 -11.43 1.35
CA ASN A 713 10.66 -10.52 0.60
C ASN A 713 11.71 -9.85 1.51
N PRO A 714 13.02 -10.06 1.27
CA PRO A 714 14.08 -9.48 2.11
C PRO A 714 14.15 -7.95 2.07
N GLU A 715 13.82 -7.31 0.95
CA GLU A 715 13.79 -5.83 0.86
C GLU A 715 12.68 -5.25 1.73
N TYR A 716 11.50 -5.88 1.75
CA TYR A 716 10.38 -5.50 2.62
C TYR A 716 10.72 -5.71 4.10
N LEU A 717 11.31 -6.86 4.45
CA LEU A 717 11.72 -7.15 5.82
C LEU A 717 12.81 -6.19 6.30
N ALA A 718 13.80 -5.90 5.46
CA ALA A 718 14.84 -4.91 5.75
C ALA A 718 14.27 -3.51 5.96
N ALA A 719 13.29 -3.10 5.14
CA ALA A 719 12.58 -1.85 5.32
C ALA A 719 11.78 -1.84 6.64
N CYS A 720 11.05 -2.90 6.96
CA CYS A 720 10.36 -3.04 8.25
C CYS A 720 11.33 -2.95 9.42
N ALA A 721 12.55 -3.47 9.30
CA ALA A 721 13.58 -3.35 10.33
C ALA A 721 13.93 -1.89 10.66
N GLU A 722 13.80 -0.94 9.73
CA GLU A 722 14.10 0.48 9.96
C GLU A 722 13.06 1.17 10.87
N ASP A 723 11.77 0.83 10.70
CA ASP A 723 10.63 1.50 11.34
C ASP A 723 9.99 0.70 12.49
N THR A 724 10.32 -0.59 12.65
CA THR A 724 9.73 -1.41 13.72
C THR A 724 10.25 -0.99 15.10
N TRP A 725 9.36 -0.90 16.10
CA TRP A 725 9.75 -0.70 17.50
C TRP A 725 10.44 -1.96 18.06
N ILE A 726 11.74 -1.90 18.31
CA ILE A 726 12.53 -3.05 18.77
C ILE A 726 12.85 -2.90 20.26
N GLY A 727 12.54 -3.93 21.04
CA GLY A 727 12.85 -4.01 22.48
C GLY A 727 14.27 -4.46 22.82
N ASP A 728 15.08 -4.80 21.81
CA ASP A 728 16.54 -5.00 21.90
C ASP A 728 17.27 -3.72 21.45
N GLU A 729 17.82 -2.98 22.41
CA GLU A 729 18.49 -1.70 22.13
C GLU A 729 19.81 -1.89 21.36
N GLU A 730 20.52 -3.01 21.55
CA GLU A 730 21.75 -3.28 20.80
C GLU A 730 21.45 -3.59 19.34
N LEU A 731 20.44 -4.42 19.08
CA LEU A 731 19.94 -4.67 17.73
C LEU A 731 19.52 -3.37 17.05
N GLY A 732 18.76 -2.53 17.77
CA GLY A 732 18.34 -1.23 17.27
C GLY A 732 19.52 -0.34 16.85
N ARG A 733 20.57 -0.26 17.69
CA ARG A 733 21.80 0.49 17.37
C ARG A 733 22.57 -0.10 16.19
N ARG A 734 22.66 -1.43 16.07
CA ARG A 734 23.34 -2.09 14.93
C ARG A 734 22.63 -1.82 13.61
N ILE A 735 21.29 -1.86 13.58
CA ILE A 735 20.51 -1.49 12.39
C ILE A 735 20.71 0.01 12.09
N ALA A 736 20.59 0.87 13.11
CA ALA A 736 20.78 2.32 12.97
C ALA A 736 22.16 2.69 12.40
N GLY A 737 23.23 2.04 12.87
CA GLY A 737 24.59 2.25 12.36
C GLY A 737 24.73 1.92 10.88
N ARG A 738 24.08 0.84 10.41
CA ARG A 738 24.08 0.44 9.00
C ARG A 738 23.30 1.38 8.10
N ILE A 739 22.10 1.80 8.52
CA ILE A 739 21.26 2.68 7.70
C ILE A 739 21.74 4.16 7.75
N GLY A 740 22.52 4.53 8.77
CA GLY A 740 23.15 5.84 8.86
C GLY A 740 24.20 6.10 7.78
N ASP A 741 24.92 5.06 7.33
CA ASP A 741 25.91 5.17 6.26
C ASP A 741 25.25 5.24 4.88
N PHE A 742 25.32 6.41 4.26
CA PHE A 742 24.71 6.67 2.95
C PHE A 742 25.23 5.73 1.84
N ARG A 743 26.49 5.29 1.91
CA ARG A 743 27.09 4.47 0.84
C ARG A 743 26.64 3.02 0.89
N SER A 744 26.40 2.50 2.09
CA SER A 744 26.15 1.07 2.31
C SER A 744 24.73 0.75 2.76
N HIS A 745 23.91 1.77 3.11
CA HIS A 745 22.52 1.60 3.57
C HIS A 745 21.72 0.66 2.66
N PHE A 746 21.80 0.85 1.34
CA PHE A 746 21.03 0.06 0.39
C PHE A 746 21.84 -1.01 -0.35
N SER A 747 23.00 -1.40 0.19
CA SER A 747 23.75 -2.54 -0.37
C SER A 747 22.96 -3.85 -0.14
N PRO A 748 23.07 -4.82 -1.06
CA PRO A 748 22.44 -6.14 -0.90
C PRO A 748 22.77 -6.80 0.46
N VAL A 749 23.98 -6.53 0.95
CA VAL A 749 24.51 -7.01 2.22
C VAL A 749 23.77 -6.40 3.41
N THR A 750 23.66 -5.07 3.46
CA THR A 750 22.92 -4.38 4.53
C THR A 750 21.46 -4.80 4.55
N THR A 751 20.83 -4.85 3.37
CA THR A 751 19.44 -5.33 3.23
C THR A 751 19.28 -6.72 3.82
N THR A 752 20.05 -7.69 3.33
CA THR A 752 19.95 -9.10 3.75
C THR A 752 20.18 -9.24 5.26
N ARG A 753 21.18 -8.52 5.79
CA ARG A 753 21.50 -8.55 7.22
C ARG A 753 20.39 -7.92 8.08
N ASN A 754 19.81 -6.80 7.66
CA ASN A 754 18.68 -6.18 8.37
C ASN A 754 17.46 -7.12 8.37
N ALA A 755 17.17 -7.74 7.23
CA ALA A 755 16.07 -8.70 7.09
C ALA A 755 16.26 -9.94 7.97
N ARG A 756 17.47 -10.51 8.02
CA ARG A 756 17.81 -11.64 8.89
C ARG A 756 17.60 -11.31 10.36
N GLU A 757 18.16 -10.18 10.80
CA GLU A 757 18.13 -9.82 12.22
C GLU A 757 16.72 -9.46 12.71
N ILE A 758 15.90 -8.79 11.89
CA ILE A 758 14.51 -8.54 12.28
C ILE A 758 13.68 -9.83 12.32
N VAL A 759 13.86 -10.76 11.38
CA VAL A 759 13.17 -12.06 11.40
C VAL A 759 13.58 -12.90 12.60
N ALA A 760 14.87 -12.91 12.94
CA ALA A 760 15.37 -13.57 14.14
C ALA A 760 14.75 -12.96 15.41
N TYR A 761 14.73 -11.62 15.52
CA TYR A 761 14.11 -10.91 16.62
C TYR A 761 12.60 -11.19 16.76
N LEU A 762 11.86 -11.20 15.65
CA LEU A 762 10.43 -11.54 15.65
C LEU A 762 10.22 -13.00 16.08
N THR A 763 11.05 -13.93 15.61
CA THR A 763 10.99 -15.35 16.00
C THR A 763 11.23 -15.53 17.50
N GLU A 764 12.26 -14.88 18.04
CA GLU A 764 12.55 -14.87 19.48
C GLU A 764 11.40 -14.23 20.27
N SER A 765 10.88 -13.10 19.79
CA SER A 765 9.78 -12.38 20.44
C SER A 765 8.49 -13.21 20.48
N LEU A 766 8.23 -14.02 19.46
CA LEU A 766 7.10 -14.95 19.45
C LEU A 766 7.29 -16.06 20.48
N GLN A 767 8.50 -16.62 20.59
CA GLN A 767 8.83 -17.68 21.55
C GLN A 767 8.84 -17.20 23.02
N GLN A 768 9.23 -15.95 23.26
CA GLN A 768 9.24 -15.34 24.59
C GLN A 768 7.90 -14.74 25.00
N SER A 769 6.96 -14.60 24.05
CA SER A 769 5.62 -14.11 24.36
C SER A 769 4.92 -15.08 25.30
N PRO A 770 4.13 -14.61 26.29
CA PRO A 770 3.27 -15.47 27.11
C PRO A 770 2.16 -16.17 26.31
N ARG A 771 2.21 -16.10 24.97
CA ARG A 771 1.36 -16.80 24.02
C ARG A 771 1.68 -18.28 24.04
N GLY A 772 1.08 -18.95 25.02
CA GLY A 772 0.83 -20.37 24.92
C GLY A 772 -0.68 -20.60 24.92
N PRO A 773 -1.45 -20.26 23.87
CA PRO A 773 -2.75 -20.89 23.70
C PRO A 773 -2.60 -22.41 23.80
N GLU A 774 -1.50 -22.99 23.34
CA GLU A 774 -1.18 -24.43 23.49
C GLU A 774 -1.16 -24.94 24.94
N VAL A 775 -0.98 -24.05 25.93
CA VAL A 775 -0.99 -24.37 27.37
C VAL A 775 -2.42 -24.69 27.85
N PHE A 776 -3.45 -24.09 27.25
CA PHE A 776 -4.85 -24.21 27.71
C PHE A 776 -5.91 -24.38 26.59
N LEU A 777 -5.53 -24.36 25.31
CA LEU A 777 -6.35 -24.63 24.12
C LEU A 777 -5.97 -25.99 23.51
N ALA A 778 -6.91 -26.60 22.79
CA ALA A 778 -6.80 -27.97 22.27
C ALA A 778 -6.25 -28.12 20.83
N ALA A 779 -5.81 -27.05 20.13
CA ALA A 779 -5.47 -27.09 18.70
C ALA A 779 -4.05 -26.59 18.33
N ASP A 780 -3.56 -27.12 17.20
CA ASP A 780 -2.18 -27.13 16.67
C ASP A 780 -1.59 -25.78 16.18
N VAL A 781 -0.31 -25.59 16.50
CA VAL A 781 0.76 -24.71 15.97
C VAL A 781 0.35 -23.59 14.98
N ASP A 782 0.61 -22.37 15.46
CA ASP A 782 0.34 -21.03 14.94
C ASP A 782 0.76 -20.75 13.47
N LYS A 783 -0.14 -20.21 12.64
CA LYS A 783 0.18 -19.74 11.27
C LYS A 783 1.15 -18.55 11.25
N THR A 784 1.32 -17.87 12.37
CA THR A 784 2.38 -16.88 12.57
C THR A 784 3.76 -17.56 12.45
N LEU A 785 3.93 -18.76 13.03
CA LEU A 785 5.17 -19.53 12.89
C LEU A 785 5.43 -19.95 11.44
N LEU A 786 4.37 -20.29 10.68
CA LEU A 786 4.51 -20.60 9.26
C LEU A 786 5.02 -19.37 8.48
N ALA A 787 4.42 -18.20 8.67
CA ALA A 787 4.87 -16.97 8.00
C ALA A 787 6.32 -16.59 8.35
N LEU A 788 6.74 -16.77 9.61
CA LEU A 788 8.13 -16.53 10.01
C LEU A 788 9.10 -17.55 9.41
N ARG A 789 8.72 -18.82 9.28
CA ARG A 789 9.53 -19.84 8.58
C ARG A 789 9.68 -19.51 7.09
N GLU A 790 8.60 -19.06 6.45
CA GLU A 790 8.64 -18.60 5.05
C GLU A 790 9.53 -17.35 4.90
N ALA A 791 9.46 -16.41 5.86
CA ALA A 791 10.35 -15.26 5.91
C ALA A 791 11.84 -15.66 6.05
N GLN A 792 12.15 -16.62 6.93
CA GLN A 792 13.49 -17.17 7.08
C GLN A 792 13.99 -17.81 5.77
N ALA A 793 13.15 -18.56 5.06
CA ALA A 793 13.50 -19.15 3.77
C ALA A 793 13.77 -18.07 2.70
N GLY A 794 12.97 -17.01 2.67
CA GLY A 794 13.17 -15.86 1.78
C GLY A 794 14.49 -15.14 2.04
N VAL A 795 14.85 -14.92 3.30
CA VAL A 795 16.14 -14.34 3.70
C VAL A 795 17.30 -15.25 3.32
N ALA A 796 17.22 -16.56 3.59
CA ALA A 796 18.27 -17.52 3.24
C ALA A 796 18.53 -17.56 1.72
N ALA A 797 17.48 -17.44 0.89
CA ALA A 797 17.64 -17.34 -0.56
C ALA A 797 18.40 -16.06 -0.98
N ALA A 798 18.17 -14.92 -0.32
CA ALA A 798 18.95 -13.71 -0.56
C ALA A 798 20.39 -13.83 -0.10
N GLU A 799 20.66 -14.48 1.04
CA GLU A 799 22.03 -14.77 1.48
C GLU A 799 22.77 -15.58 0.42
N MET A 800 22.16 -16.62 -0.15
CA MET A 800 22.76 -17.42 -1.21
C MET A 800 23.06 -16.63 -2.50
N SER A 801 22.44 -15.46 -2.70
CA SER A 801 22.67 -14.59 -3.86
C SER A 801 23.78 -13.55 -3.65
N LEU A 802 24.37 -13.49 -2.45
CA LEU A 802 25.48 -12.58 -2.15
C LEU A 802 26.75 -12.92 -2.96
N PRO A 803 27.63 -11.95 -3.23
CA PRO A 803 28.83 -12.18 -4.02
C PRO A 803 29.74 -13.23 -3.37
N GLU A 804 30.20 -14.20 -4.17
CA GLU A 804 31.11 -15.26 -3.71
C GLU A 804 32.51 -14.74 -3.35
N ARG A 805 32.88 -13.56 -3.86
CA ARG A 805 34.20 -12.96 -3.67
C ARG A 805 34.08 -11.52 -3.23
N LEU A 806 34.98 -11.13 -2.35
CA LEU A 806 35.04 -9.80 -1.75
C LEU A 806 36.39 -9.16 -2.06
N PHE A 807 36.37 -7.86 -2.30
CA PHE A 807 37.56 -7.03 -2.42
C PHE A 807 38.01 -6.58 -1.03
N VAL A 808 39.32 -6.70 -0.76
CA VAL A 808 39.94 -6.28 0.49
C VAL A 808 41.03 -5.26 0.19
N ALA A 809 40.85 -4.02 0.61
CA ALA A 809 41.79 -2.92 0.45
C ALA A 809 42.54 -2.59 1.74
N SER A 810 43.51 -1.67 1.64
CA SER A 810 44.33 -1.19 2.76
C SER A 810 45.27 -2.27 3.32
N ILE A 811 45.66 -3.22 2.46
CA ILE A 811 46.58 -4.30 2.83
C ILE A 811 48.01 -3.74 2.90
N PRO A 812 48.79 -4.01 3.96
CA PRO A 812 50.21 -3.66 4.01
C PRO A 812 50.99 -4.31 2.87
N PHE A 813 51.95 -3.60 2.27
CA PHE A 813 52.68 -4.05 1.07
C PHE A 813 53.54 -5.32 1.30
N GLU A 814 53.84 -5.61 2.56
CA GLU A 814 54.61 -6.77 3.03
C GLU A 814 53.71 -7.92 3.52
N ALA A 815 52.38 -7.78 3.46
CA ALA A 815 51.45 -8.81 3.87
C ALA A 815 51.36 -9.93 2.82
N THR A 816 51.23 -11.16 3.29
CA THR A 816 51.05 -12.38 2.49
C THR A 816 49.60 -12.85 2.52
N GLU A 817 49.25 -13.77 1.63
CA GLU A 817 47.92 -14.43 1.67
C GLU A 817 47.67 -15.17 2.99
N ALA A 818 48.73 -15.72 3.61
CA ALA A 818 48.63 -16.37 4.92
C ALA A 818 48.31 -15.37 6.04
N ASP A 819 48.92 -14.17 6.01
CA ASP A 819 48.61 -13.10 6.96
C ASP A 819 47.13 -12.68 6.85
N ILE A 820 46.64 -12.51 5.62
CA ILE A 820 45.24 -12.13 5.34
C ILE A 820 44.29 -13.23 5.82
N ARG A 821 44.56 -14.49 5.45
CA ARG A 821 43.77 -15.63 5.90
C ARG A 821 43.73 -15.74 7.43
N GLY A 822 44.85 -15.48 8.10
CA GLY A 822 44.95 -15.49 9.55
C GLY A 822 44.04 -14.46 10.23
N VAL A 823 44.08 -13.20 9.79
CA VAL A 823 43.25 -12.13 10.40
C VAL A 823 41.76 -12.29 10.14
N PHE A 824 41.38 -12.79 8.95
CA PHE A 824 39.97 -13.08 8.65
C PHE A 824 39.46 -14.30 9.43
N THR A 825 40.26 -15.35 9.57
CA THR A 825 39.89 -16.52 10.40
C THR A 825 39.74 -16.12 11.87
N ALA A 826 40.66 -15.30 12.40
CA ALA A 826 40.57 -14.76 13.75
C ALA A 826 39.34 -13.86 13.95
N ALA A 827 38.87 -13.20 12.89
CA ALA A 827 37.63 -12.42 12.88
C ALA A 827 36.36 -13.27 12.71
N GLY A 828 36.48 -14.61 12.65
CA GLY A 828 35.36 -15.54 12.48
C GLY A 828 34.92 -15.74 11.03
N VAL A 829 35.76 -15.36 10.06
CA VAL A 829 35.47 -15.49 8.63
C VAL A 829 36.27 -16.66 8.06
N GLU A 830 35.60 -17.77 7.78
CA GLU A 830 36.21 -18.87 7.05
C GLU A 830 36.36 -18.52 5.56
N LEU A 831 37.55 -18.73 5.01
CA LEU A 831 37.88 -18.44 3.61
C LEU A 831 38.13 -19.73 2.83
N LYS A 832 37.48 -19.88 1.68
CA LYS A 832 37.83 -20.88 0.65
C LYS A 832 39.10 -20.48 -0.09
N GLY A 833 39.27 -19.19 -0.39
CA GLY A 833 40.41 -18.69 -1.16
C GLY A 833 40.83 -17.28 -0.76
N VAL A 834 42.11 -16.96 -0.98
CA VAL A 834 42.65 -15.60 -0.95
C VAL A 834 43.46 -15.44 -2.22
N THR A 835 43.35 -14.30 -2.87
CA THR A 835 44.09 -13.95 -4.08
C THR A 835 44.66 -12.55 -3.89
N LEU A 836 45.94 -12.48 -3.53
CA LEU A 836 46.63 -11.21 -3.31
C LEU A 836 47.08 -10.62 -4.65
N ALA A 837 46.73 -9.35 -4.90
CA ALA A 837 47.14 -8.69 -6.14
C ALA A 837 48.62 -8.30 -6.07
N LEU A 838 49.43 -8.78 -7.03
CA LEU A 838 50.88 -8.53 -7.11
C LEU A 838 51.23 -7.51 -8.21
N SER A 839 52.33 -6.77 -8.03
CA SER A 839 52.83 -5.81 -9.02
C SER A 839 53.42 -6.50 -10.26
N HIS A 840 53.19 -5.93 -11.45
CA HIS A 840 53.72 -6.44 -12.73
C HIS A 840 55.24 -6.24 -12.88
N ASP A 841 55.81 -5.20 -12.28
CA ASP A 841 57.22 -4.84 -12.48
C ASP A 841 58.16 -5.60 -11.52
N ASN A 842 57.61 -6.14 -10.42
CA ASN A 842 58.38 -6.93 -9.47
C ASN A 842 57.41 -7.84 -8.68
N ASN A 843 57.42 -9.13 -9.00
CA ASN A 843 56.51 -10.17 -8.49
C ASN A 843 56.65 -10.46 -6.97
N ARG A 844 57.21 -9.52 -6.19
CA ARG A 844 57.53 -9.63 -4.75
C ARG A 844 56.79 -8.63 -3.85
N ARG A 845 56.10 -7.62 -4.40
CA ARG A 845 55.30 -6.67 -3.59
C ARG A 845 53.83 -6.70 -4.03
N ASN A 846 52.94 -6.74 -3.05
CA ASN A 846 51.50 -6.68 -3.30
C ASN A 846 51.07 -5.25 -3.65
N ARG A 847 49.87 -5.10 -4.22
CA ARG A 847 49.31 -3.80 -4.67
C ARG A 847 48.46 -3.11 -3.61
N GLY A 848 48.51 -3.57 -2.36
CA GLY A 848 47.72 -3.04 -1.26
C GLY A 848 46.26 -3.50 -1.23
N PHE A 849 45.91 -4.51 -2.03
CA PHE A 849 44.59 -5.14 -2.04
C PHE A 849 44.63 -6.63 -2.39
N ALA A 850 43.58 -7.35 -2.04
CA ALA A 850 43.38 -8.77 -2.32
C ALA A 850 41.91 -9.05 -2.59
N PHE A 851 41.63 -10.19 -3.21
CA PHE A 851 40.29 -10.77 -3.26
C PHE A 851 40.23 -11.95 -2.31
N ILE A 852 39.19 -12.00 -1.48
CA ILE A 852 38.93 -13.15 -0.63
C ILE A 852 37.69 -13.87 -1.14
N GLN A 853 37.67 -15.19 -1.04
CA GLN A 853 36.52 -16.02 -1.32
C GLN A 853 36.09 -16.65 0.00
N PRO A 854 35.06 -16.11 0.67
CA PRO A 854 34.49 -16.73 1.87
C PRO A 854 34.03 -18.17 1.61
N ALA A 855 34.03 -18.99 2.65
CA ALA A 855 33.66 -20.41 2.57
C ALA A 855 32.15 -20.63 2.41
N SER A 856 31.33 -19.66 2.83
CA SER A 856 29.88 -19.68 2.76
C SER A 856 29.33 -18.26 2.65
N PRO A 857 28.07 -18.08 2.21
CA PRO A 857 27.42 -16.76 2.23
C PRO A 857 27.32 -16.14 3.63
N ALA A 858 27.17 -16.98 4.67
CA ALA A 858 27.24 -16.53 6.06
C ALA A 858 28.63 -15.95 6.38
N ALA A 859 29.71 -16.56 5.91
CA ALA A 859 31.05 -16.00 6.04
C ALA A 859 31.23 -14.72 5.20
N THR A 860 30.60 -14.61 4.02
CA THR A 860 30.56 -13.38 3.22
C THR A 860 29.93 -12.23 4.01
N LEU A 861 28.78 -12.46 4.64
CA LEU A 861 28.15 -11.48 5.53
C LEU A 861 29.12 -11.06 6.62
N VAL A 862 29.63 -12.00 7.42
CA VAL A 862 30.55 -11.71 8.55
C VAL A 862 31.78 -10.92 8.09
N ALA A 863 32.37 -11.25 6.94
CA ALA A 863 33.52 -10.52 6.40
C ALA A 863 33.23 -9.04 6.15
N LEU A 864 32.05 -8.75 5.59
CA LEU A 864 31.61 -7.39 5.34
C LEU A 864 31.17 -6.67 6.62
N GLU A 865 30.66 -7.39 7.63
CA GLU A 865 30.36 -6.81 8.96
C GLU A 865 31.61 -6.24 9.64
N ARG A 866 32.79 -6.77 9.29
CA ARG A 866 34.06 -6.38 9.88
C ARG A 866 34.84 -5.35 9.03
N ASP A 867 34.18 -4.67 8.08
CA ASP A 867 34.82 -3.58 7.31
C ASP A 867 35.40 -2.53 8.25
N GLY A 868 36.71 -2.28 8.15
CA GLY A 868 37.42 -1.35 9.01
C GLY A 868 37.66 -1.82 10.45
N GLU A 869 37.14 -2.99 10.86
CA GLU A 869 37.37 -3.59 12.18
C GLU A 869 38.57 -4.54 12.20
N ILE A 870 38.90 -5.16 11.06
CA ILE A 870 40.03 -6.09 10.96
C ILE A 870 41.34 -5.32 10.86
N TRP A 871 42.24 -5.57 11.82
CA TRP A 871 43.57 -4.98 11.84
C TRP A 871 44.60 -5.94 11.28
N LEU A 872 45.44 -5.44 10.38
CA LEU A 872 46.61 -6.16 9.89
C LEU A 872 47.82 -5.22 9.91
N ARG A 873 48.80 -5.54 10.76
CA ARG A 873 50.06 -4.80 10.92
C ARG A 873 49.87 -3.28 11.05
N GLY A 874 48.95 -2.86 11.92
CA GLY A 874 48.69 -1.45 12.21
C GLY A 874 47.79 -0.73 11.19
N ARG A 875 47.31 -1.41 10.15
CA ARG A 875 46.31 -0.87 9.21
C ARG A 875 44.95 -1.54 9.43
N ARG A 876 43.89 -0.75 9.28
CA ARG A 876 42.51 -1.25 9.19
C ARG A 876 42.25 -1.68 7.76
N LEU A 877 41.88 -2.95 7.59
CA LEU A 877 41.50 -3.48 6.29
C LEU A 877 40.12 -2.95 5.90
N ARG A 878 39.94 -2.70 4.60
CA ARG A 878 38.63 -2.34 4.04
C ARG A 878 38.08 -3.52 3.28
N VAL A 879 36.83 -3.90 3.51
CA VAL A 879 36.18 -5.03 2.85
C VAL A 879 34.97 -4.52 2.08
N SER A 880 34.89 -4.83 0.79
CA SER A 880 33.77 -4.46 -0.08
C SER A 880 33.44 -5.59 -1.05
N GLU A 881 32.33 -5.45 -1.76
CA GLU A 881 31.98 -6.34 -2.86
C GLU A 881 33.06 -6.26 -3.95
N ALA A 882 33.39 -7.39 -4.58
CA ALA A 882 34.34 -7.44 -5.69
C ALA A 882 33.63 -7.04 -7.00
N ASP A 883 34.22 -6.12 -7.78
CA ASP A 883 33.73 -5.81 -9.12
C ASP A 883 34.03 -7.00 -10.06
N PRO A 884 33.02 -7.62 -10.69
CA PRO A 884 33.19 -8.77 -11.59
C PRO A 884 34.15 -8.49 -12.76
N ILE A 885 34.20 -7.23 -13.22
CA ILE A 885 35.01 -6.80 -14.37
C ILE A 885 36.49 -6.67 -13.97
N GLU A 886 36.79 -6.18 -12.77
CA GLU A 886 38.17 -6.16 -12.23
C GLU A 886 38.69 -7.59 -11.97
N GLU A 887 37.79 -8.48 -11.56
CA GLU A 887 38.13 -9.88 -11.24
C GLU A 887 38.50 -10.70 -12.49
N GLU A 888 37.73 -10.57 -13.57
CA GLU A 888 37.97 -11.31 -14.82
C GLU A 888 39.25 -10.81 -15.54
N HIS A 889 39.55 -9.52 -15.44
CA HIS A 889 40.79 -8.92 -15.97
C HIS A 889 42.06 -9.43 -15.28
N ILE A 890 42.03 -9.62 -13.95
CA ILE A 890 43.18 -10.13 -13.19
C ILE A 890 43.38 -11.63 -13.44
N ARG A 891 42.29 -12.40 -13.58
CA ARG A 891 42.33 -13.86 -13.85
C ARG A 891 42.91 -14.21 -15.21
N ARG A 892 42.67 -13.42 -16.26
CA ARG A 892 43.03 -13.80 -17.64
C ARG A 892 44.44 -13.39 -18.10
N GLY A 893 45.27 -12.79 -17.24
CA GLY A 893 46.65 -12.43 -17.61
C GLY A 893 46.67 -11.59 -18.90
N GLY A 894 46.21 -10.34 -18.80
CA GLY A 894 45.77 -9.49 -19.90
C GLY A 894 46.50 -9.62 -21.24
N ARG A 895 45.74 -9.94 -22.29
CA ARG A 895 46.13 -9.86 -23.71
C ARG A 895 44.89 -9.94 -24.61
N GLU A 896 44.12 -8.85 -24.66
CA GLU A 896 43.30 -8.32 -25.79
C GLU A 896 42.23 -7.37 -25.22
N ARG A 897 42.13 -6.16 -25.79
CA ARG A 897 41.45 -5.01 -25.17
C ARG A 897 39.98 -4.88 -25.60
N PRO A 898 39.01 -5.08 -24.70
CA PRO A 898 37.72 -4.40 -24.80
C PRO A 898 37.89 -2.89 -24.58
N ALA A 899 36.87 -2.09 -24.92
CA ALA A 899 36.91 -0.64 -24.72
C ALA A 899 37.32 -0.29 -23.27
N PRO A 900 38.25 0.65 -23.06
CA PRO A 900 38.82 0.91 -21.73
C PRO A 900 37.73 1.32 -20.74
N ALA A 901 37.71 0.68 -19.57
CA ALA A 901 36.86 1.05 -18.45
C ALA A 901 37.15 2.49 -18.02
N LEU A 902 36.12 3.16 -17.51
CA LEU A 902 36.25 4.53 -17.02
C LEU A 902 37.27 4.58 -15.86
N SER A 903 38.31 5.38 -16.00
CA SER A 903 39.35 5.59 -14.98
C SER A 903 39.53 7.07 -14.71
N ARG A 904 40.27 7.45 -13.66
CA ARG A 904 40.66 8.86 -13.39
C ARG A 904 41.44 9.51 -14.54
N ARG A 905 41.91 8.71 -15.50
CA ARG A 905 42.70 9.18 -16.64
C ARG A 905 41.82 9.20 -17.89
N VAL A 906 41.78 10.35 -18.55
CA VAL A 906 41.01 10.58 -19.78
C VAL A 906 41.98 10.91 -20.93
N TYR A 907 41.75 10.32 -22.09
CA TYR A 907 42.42 10.67 -23.33
C TYR A 907 41.63 11.75 -24.05
N LEU A 908 42.27 12.91 -24.26
CA LEU A 908 41.74 14.01 -25.06
C LEU A 908 42.50 14.10 -26.38
N ALA A 909 41.79 14.25 -27.49
CA ALA A 909 42.38 14.32 -28.82
C ALA A 909 41.65 15.32 -29.72
N ASN A 910 42.30 15.68 -30.82
CA ASN A 910 41.79 16.59 -31.86
C ASN A 910 41.57 18.04 -31.38
N PHE A 911 42.35 18.49 -30.39
CA PHE A 911 42.48 19.91 -30.05
C PHE A 911 43.57 20.59 -30.92
N PRO A 912 43.57 21.93 -31.06
CA PRO A 912 44.56 22.64 -31.88
C PRO A 912 46.01 22.35 -31.48
N TYR A 913 46.93 22.26 -32.46
CA TYR A 913 48.31 21.84 -32.19
C TYR A 913 49.11 22.85 -31.36
N GLU A 914 48.64 24.10 -31.29
CA GLU A 914 49.23 25.18 -30.51
C GLU A 914 48.87 25.11 -29.02
N TYR A 915 47.88 24.30 -28.64
CA TYR A 915 47.44 24.20 -27.24
C TYR A 915 48.53 23.62 -26.35
N THR A 916 48.80 24.36 -25.28
CA THR A 916 49.71 24.00 -24.20
C THR A 916 48.95 23.39 -23.02
N GLU A 917 49.67 22.90 -22.01
CA GLU A 917 49.05 22.38 -20.80
C GLU A 917 48.12 23.42 -20.14
N VAL A 918 48.55 24.69 -20.14
CA VAL A 918 47.76 25.80 -19.60
C VAL A 918 46.43 25.94 -20.34
N ASP A 919 46.43 25.78 -21.67
CA ASP A 919 45.23 25.86 -22.50
C ASP A 919 44.29 24.67 -22.27
N ILE A 920 44.83 23.47 -22.04
CA ILE A 920 44.04 22.28 -21.67
C ILE A 920 43.42 22.45 -20.28
N ARG A 921 44.20 22.95 -19.32
CA ARG A 921 43.70 23.27 -17.97
C ARG A 921 42.61 24.34 -18.04
N ALA A 922 42.82 25.40 -18.83
CA ALA A 922 41.82 26.46 -19.02
C ALA A 922 40.57 25.95 -19.77
N LEU A 923 40.72 25.03 -20.73
CA LEU A 923 39.60 24.42 -21.44
C LEU A 923 38.72 23.61 -20.48
N LEU A 924 39.33 22.80 -19.62
CA LEU A 924 38.62 21.92 -18.69
C LEU A 924 38.09 22.67 -17.46
N ALA A 925 38.77 23.73 -17.03
CA ALA A 925 38.29 24.62 -15.99
C ALA A 925 36.97 25.32 -16.37
N LYS A 926 36.68 25.54 -17.67
CA LYS A 926 35.37 26.05 -18.12
C LYS A 926 34.21 25.09 -17.81
N PHE A 927 34.52 23.82 -17.54
CA PHE A 927 33.55 22.79 -17.17
C PHE A 927 33.67 22.38 -15.69
N ASP A 928 34.40 23.16 -14.89
CA ASP A 928 34.66 22.90 -13.47
C ASP A 928 35.28 21.53 -13.21
N ILE A 929 36.16 21.11 -14.12
CA ILE A 929 36.92 19.87 -14.05
C ILE A 929 38.29 20.18 -13.47
N SER A 930 38.54 19.65 -12.26
CA SER A 930 39.85 19.68 -11.63
C SER A 930 40.75 18.59 -12.20
N LEU A 931 42.01 18.95 -12.44
CA LEU A 931 43.01 18.10 -13.08
C LEU A 931 44.18 17.94 -12.12
N SER A 932 44.50 16.73 -11.73
CA SER A 932 45.74 16.45 -11.00
C SER A 932 46.95 16.54 -11.92
N ASP A 933 46.85 16.11 -13.18
CA ASP A 933 47.98 16.16 -14.13
C ASP A 933 47.53 16.26 -15.59
N VAL A 934 48.40 16.79 -16.46
CA VAL A 934 48.18 16.90 -17.91
C VAL A 934 49.45 16.53 -18.66
N TYR A 935 49.38 15.47 -19.47
CA TYR A 935 50.47 15.03 -20.31
C TYR A 935 50.15 15.20 -21.79
N ILE A 936 50.74 16.23 -22.44
CA ILE A 936 50.58 16.47 -23.88
C ILE A 936 51.51 15.55 -24.68
N MET A 937 50.94 14.85 -25.66
CA MET A 937 51.70 14.00 -26.56
C MET A 937 52.41 14.86 -27.61
N ARG A 938 53.73 14.74 -27.67
CA ARG A 938 54.57 15.43 -28.65
C ARG A 938 55.26 14.43 -29.56
N ASP A 939 55.54 14.87 -30.78
CA ASP A 939 56.36 14.14 -31.75
C ASP A 939 57.82 14.11 -31.27
N ARG A 940 58.47 12.95 -31.34
CA ARG A 940 59.79 12.73 -30.73
C ARG A 940 60.92 13.46 -31.46
N ASP A 941 60.77 13.68 -32.77
CA ASP A 941 61.83 14.24 -33.62
C ASP A 941 61.66 15.76 -33.81
N THR A 942 60.42 16.24 -33.81
CA THR A 942 60.10 17.67 -34.04
C THR A 942 59.63 18.41 -32.79
N ASN A 943 59.38 17.71 -31.68
CA ASN A 943 58.83 18.22 -30.41
C ASN A 943 57.50 18.99 -30.52
N LYS A 944 56.81 18.90 -31.67
CA LYS A 944 55.50 19.51 -31.91
C LYS A 944 54.39 18.68 -31.29
N SER A 945 53.33 19.34 -30.80
CA SER A 945 52.15 18.66 -30.24
C SER A 945 51.47 17.80 -31.30
N ARG A 946 50.95 16.65 -30.90
CA ARG A 946 50.13 15.77 -31.75
C ARG A 946 48.64 16.11 -31.67
N GLY A 947 48.26 17.16 -30.96
CA GLY A 947 46.86 17.53 -30.74
C GLY A 947 46.12 16.50 -29.88
N ALA A 948 46.86 15.82 -29.00
CA ALA A 948 46.34 14.84 -28.06
C ALA A 948 47.08 14.87 -26.71
N CYS A 949 46.38 14.57 -25.62
CA CYS A 949 46.94 14.51 -24.29
C CYS A 949 46.23 13.46 -23.43
N PHE A 950 46.88 13.06 -22.34
CA PHE A 950 46.21 12.41 -21.22
C PHE A 950 46.01 13.43 -20.12
N VAL A 951 44.82 13.46 -19.55
CA VAL A 951 44.54 14.24 -18.34
C VAL A 951 44.23 13.28 -17.21
N GLU A 952 44.78 13.54 -16.04
CA GLU A 952 44.48 12.81 -14.82
C GLU A 952 43.65 13.70 -13.90
N LEU A 953 42.57 13.15 -13.39
CA LEU A 953 41.52 13.86 -12.67
C LEU A 953 41.49 13.43 -11.21
N GLU A 954 40.81 14.20 -10.37
CA GLU A 954 40.77 13.93 -8.93
C GLU A 954 39.89 12.72 -8.59
N SER A 955 38.94 12.36 -9.46
CA SER A 955 38.05 11.20 -9.28
C SER A 955 37.61 10.54 -10.60
N ILE A 956 37.08 9.32 -10.50
CA ILE A 956 36.47 8.61 -11.65
C ILE A 956 35.21 9.36 -12.12
N ASP A 957 34.47 9.97 -11.18
CA ASP A 957 33.30 10.81 -11.47
C ASP A 957 33.68 12.05 -12.28
N GLU A 958 34.83 12.67 -12.01
CA GLU A 958 35.38 13.74 -12.85
C GLU A 958 35.76 13.26 -14.24
N ALA A 959 36.23 12.01 -14.38
CA ALA A 959 36.50 11.42 -15.69
C ALA A 959 35.24 11.17 -16.50
N ALA A 960 34.18 10.70 -15.84
CA ALA A 960 32.85 10.59 -16.45
C ALA A 960 32.40 11.98 -16.95
N ARG A 961 32.49 12.99 -16.08
CA ARG A 961 32.12 14.38 -16.38
C ARG A 961 32.96 14.97 -17.51
N THR A 962 34.26 14.74 -17.53
CA THR A 962 35.17 15.21 -18.58
C THR A 962 34.82 14.62 -19.92
N ILE A 963 34.57 13.31 -19.98
CA ILE A 963 34.18 12.66 -21.23
C ILE A 963 32.81 13.18 -21.68
N GLY A 964 31.84 13.31 -20.77
CA GLY A 964 30.50 13.80 -21.09
C GLY A 964 30.44 15.26 -21.52
N ALA A 965 31.25 16.13 -20.89
CA ALA A 965 31.22 17.57 -21.13
C ALA A 965 32.09 18.00 -22.31
N VAL A 966 33.17 17.27 -22.61
CA VAL A 966 34.21 17.72 -23.54
C VAL A 966 34.19 16.94 -24.86
N ASN A 967 33.68 15.69 -24.87
CA ASN A 967 33.60 14.91 -26.10
C ASN A 967 32.61 15.54 -27.09
N GLY A 968 33.09 15.88 -28.29
CA GLY A 968 32.29 16.49 -29.35
C GLY A 968 32.24 18.03 -29.31
N VAL A 969 32.83 18.67 -28.29
CA VAL A 969 32.92 20.14 -28.18
C VAL A 969 33.82 20.69 -29.28
N GLU A 970 33.37 21.76 -29.92
CA GLU A 970 34.13 22.44 -30.97
C GLU A 970 35.05 23.52 -30.39
N VAL A 971 36.34 23.40 -30.67
CA VAL A 971 37.39 24.32 -30.22
C VAL A 971 38.20 24.77 -31.42
N ASN A 972 38.14 26.06 -31.75
CA ASN A 972 38.78 26.67 -32.93
C ASN A 972 38.55 25.87 -34.23
N GLY A 973 37.29 25.46 -34.49
CA GLY A 973 36.90 24.72 -35.69
C GLY A 973 37.22 23.22 -35.68
N ARG A 974 37.66 22.66 -34.54
CA ARG A 974 37.95 21.22 -34.39
C ARG A 974 37.13 20.59 -33.28
N ARG A 975 36.52 19.43 -33.53
CA ARG A 975 35.75 18.68 -32.52
C ARG A 975 36.67 17.84 -31.65
N VAL A 976 36.78 18.21 -30.38
CA VAL A 976 37.60 17.50 -29.40
C VAL A 976 36.98 16.12 -29.13
N SER A 977 37.82 15.09 -29.09
CA SER A 977 37.42 13.72 -28.71
C SER A 977 37.91 13.44 -27.30
N ALA A 978 37.00 13.10 -26.39
CA ALA A 978 37.33 12.69 -25.03
C ALA A 978 36.88 11.24 -24.80
N ARG A 979 37.79 10.37 -24.36
CA ARG A 979 37.51 8.94 -24.13
C ARG A 979 38.28 8.44 -22.91
N PRO A 980 37.87 7.35 -22.26
CA PRO A 980 38.67 6.76 -21.19
C PRO A 980 40.09 6.47 -21.69
N ALA A 981 41.09 6.87 -20.91
CA ALA A 981 42.47 6.59 -21.27
C ALA A 981 42.73 5.09 -21.14
N ASP A 982 43.41 4.55 -22.14
CA ASP A 982 43.83 3.16 -22.11
C ASP A 982 44.97 2.99 -21.08
N PRO A 983 44.86 2.08 -20.09
CA PRO A 983 45.94 1.86 -19.14
C PRO A 983 47.13 1.23 -19.87
N LYS A 984 48.11 2.06 -20.24
CA LYS A 984 49.48 1.68 -20.57
C LYS A 984 50.43 2.30 -19.59
#